data_AF-A0A1M2ZSY0-F1
#
_entry.id   AF-A0A1M2ZSY0-F1
#
_cell.length_a   1.000
_cell.length_b   1.000
_cell.length_c   1.000
_cell.angle_alpha   90.00
_cell.angle_beta   90.00
_cell.angle_gamma   90.00
#
_symmetry.space_group_name_H-M   'P 1'
#
loop_
_entity.id
_entity.type
_entity.pdbx_description
1 polymer ?
#
loop_
_entity_poly.entity_id
_entity_poly.type
_entity_poly.pdbx_seq_one_letter_code
_entity_poly.pdbx_strand_id
1 'polypeptide(L)'
;MNMVERATPDPEFEALLRHIQESRGLDFRGYKRTSLRRRITLRMEAVNAENFAAYRAHLEAQPSEYEELLNTVLINVTSFFRDEEAWAVTRDKVIPQILANAEEDRAIRIWSVGCASGEEPYSIAMLLAEAMGIGEFCRRVKIYATDLDEEALKVARLATYSPREVDSVPPDYLEKYFERTNNHYVFERELRKCVIFGRHNVVHDAPISRIDLLTCRNLLIYLEAETQALVLPRLHYALNVDGFLFLGKAETQLARSSLFRPVDMKHRIFAKVPQEWRRPINGSFTAGRAPRLDVPLPDSHLMEAVLNEAGTALLVIDAAGAVALANQPARMLLGVGEADVGRPFQDLPISYRPIELRGPIDEAFRSRRGVRLEDQEYRLNQSEVMRLTIDIRPLQRADGSVHAILLAFHDHTGIHTLRRELEAAQENLEQSIEELQSANEELETTNEELQSTNEELETTNEELQSTNEELETLNEEARSSNEEMESVNEELRIQAEQAAGYRLHLESVLRSMNAGIVVLDARHTIQSWNRWSENTWGLRAEEVAGTSFDKLDIGLPVLQLRDSLIAVQSGSEEHAERQLEGVDRRGRRILCRARVTGLIDENGANHGLVLVFQDITEERTNEDFTRHLGRVLGAALNQIYFVDPKTLRFLLVNDGAQKKLGLTTQQLMQIALPDILPRISADDLHALFAPLISGEQAEIVFETAFRAADGSEFPAQACVQYFPDEAPPILTLIVQQTGNRAEIGAGIDRR
;
A
#
# COMPACT_ATOMS: atom_id res chain seq x y z
N MET A 1 -6.69 -66.00 -22.83
CA MET A 1 -5.52 -65.66 -21.99
C MET A 1 -4.58 -64.83 -22.86
N ASN A 2 -4.85 -63.52 -22.99
CA ASN A 2 -3.98 -62.58 -23.68
C ASN A 2 -3.22 -61.82 -22.60
N MET A 3 -1.95 -62.15 -22.39
CA MET A 3 -1.05 -61.34 -21.58
C MET A 3 -0.79 -60.07 -22.38
N VAL A 4 -1.34 -58.95 -21.92
CA VAL A 4 -0.93 -57.62 -22.37
C VAL A 4 0.49 -57.42 -21.83
N GLU A 5 1.48 -57.30 -22.72
CA GLU A 5 2.83 -56.89 -22.37
C GLU A 5 2.77 -55.58 -21.58
N ARG A 6 3.05 -55.65 -20.27
CA ARG A 6 3.30 -54.46 -19.45
C ARG A 6 4.62 -53.87 -19.96
N ALA A 7 4.55 -52.69 -20.58
CA ALA A 7 5.73 -51.92 -20.94
C ALA A 7 6.65 -51.78 -19.71
N THR A 8 7.94 -52.04 -19.90
CA THR A 8 8.95 -51.92 -18.85
C THR A 8 8.91 -50.50 -18.27
N PRO A 9 8.78 -50.33 -16.94
CA PRO A 9 8.70 -49.01 -16.33
C PRO A 9 10.00 -48.24 -16.58
N ASP A 10 9.86 -47.04 -17.13
CA ASP A 10 10.96 -46.11 -17.38
C ASP A 10 11.50 -45.60 -16.03
N PRO A 11 12.75 -45.93 -15.67
CA PRO A 11 13.28 -45.65 -14.34
C PRO A 11 13.39 -44.15 -14.04
N GLU A 12 13.59 -43.30 -15.06
CA GLU A 12 13.65 -41.84 -14.84
C GLU A 12 12.27 -41.26 -14.57
N PHE A 13 11.24 -41.78 -15.26
CA PHE A 13 9.85 -41.40 -15.03
C PHE A 13 9.37 -41.81 -13.62
N GLU A 14 9.68 -43.03 -13.18
CA GLU A 14 9.34 -43.49 -11.83
C GLU A 14 10.10 -42.71 -10.74
N ALA A 15 11.35 -42.32 -11.01
CA ALA A 15 12.12 -41.47 -10.10
C ALA A 15 11.53 -40.06 -9.97
N LEU A 16 11.03 -39.48 -11.07
CA LEU A 16 10.33 -38.19 -11.05
C LEU A 16 9.03 -38.28 -10.24
N LEU A 17 8.23 -39.32 -10.43
CA LEU A 17 6.98 -39.50 -9.67
C LEU A 17 7.23 -39.70 -8.17
N ARG A 18 8.28 -40.45 -7.81
CA ARG A 18 8.69 -40.59 -6.41
C ARG A 18 9.13 -39.25 -5.82
N HIS A 19 9.90 -38.47 -6.57
CA HIS A 19 10.32 -37.14 -6.14
C HIS A 19 9.12 -36.22 -5.89
N ILE A 20 8.12 -36.21 -6.77
CA ILE A 20 6.90 -35.41 -6.58
C ILE A 20 6.09 -35.90 -5.37
N GLN A 21 6.06 -37.21 -5.13
CA GLN A 21 5.42 -37.78 -3.95
C GLN A 21 6.13 -37.36 -2.65
N GLU A 22 7.45 -37.41 -2.62
CA GLU A 22 8.27 -37.01 -1.45
C GLU A 22 8.21 -35.50 -1.20
N SER A 23 8.20 -34.68 -2.26
CA SER A 23 8.25 -33.21 -2.13
C SER A 23 6.89 -32.55 -1.89
N ARG A 24 5.80 -33.09 -2.44
CA ARG A 24 4.44 -32.49 -2.37
C ARG A 24 3.39 -33.40 -1.71
N GLY A 25 3.76 -34.64 -1.36
CA GLY A 25 2.82 -35.61 -0.78
C GLY A 25 1.75 -36.08 -1.77
N LEU A 26 2.02 -35.97 -3.08
CA LEU A 26 1.08 -36.32 -4.14
C LEU A 26 1.37 -37.73 -4.65
N ASP A 27 0.47 -38.66 -4.34
CA ASP A 27 0.62 -40.07 -4.68
C ASP A 27 -0.02 -40.39 -6.05
N PHE A 28 0.83 -40.54 -7.06
CA PHE A 28 0.43 -40.92 -8.41
C PHE A 28 0.41 -42.43 -8.66
N ARG A 29 0.65 -43.28 -7.64
CA ARG A 29 0.78 -44.73 -7.86
C ARG A 29 -0.45 -45.38 -8.48
N GLY A 30 -1.65 -44.89 -8.15
CA GLY A 30 -2.93 -45.37 -8.67
C GLY A 30 -3.40 -44.70 -9.97
N TYR A 31 -2.62 -43.79 -10.54
CA TYR A 31 -2.95 -43.07 -11.78
C TYR A 31 -2.45 -43.82 -13.02
N LYS A 32 -3.19 -43.69 -14.12
CA LYS A 32 -2.81 -44.26 -15.42
C LYS A 32 -1.48 -43.70 -15.91
N ARG A 33 -0.44 -44.53 -15.89
CA ARG A 33 0.93 -44.16 -16.28
C ARG A 33 1.03 -43.56 -17.68
N THR A 34 0.27 -44.09 -18.64
CA THR A 34 0.26 -43.59 -20.03
C THR A 34 -0.26 -42.16 -20.14
N SER A 35 -1.27 -41.78 -19.34
CA SER A 35 -1.82 -40.42 -19.33
C SER A 35 -0.88 -39.45 -18.60
N LEU A 36 -0.34 -39.87 -17.45
CA LEU A 36 0.62 -39.07 -16.70
C LEU A 36 1.86 -38.77 -17.52
N ARG A 37 2.47 -39.80 -18.12
CA ARG A 37 3.67 -39.65 -18.95
C ARG A 37 3.44 -38.63 -20.06
N ARG A 38 2.33 -38.75 -20.81
CA ARG A 38 1.99 -37.82 -21.90
C ARG A 38 1.88 -36.38 -21.42
N ARG A 39 1.24 -36.13 -20.28
CA ARG A 39 1.04 -34.77 -19.74
C ARG A 39 2.34 -34.15 -19.22
N ILE A 40 3.12 -34.95 -18.51
CA ILE A 40 4.43 -34.53 -18.00
C ILE A 40 5.36 -34.22 -19.18
N THR A 41 5.38 -35.06 -20.22
CA THR A 41 6.14 -34.78 -21.44
C THR A 41 5.71 -33.48 -22.13
N LEU A 42 4.40 -33.19 -22.21
CA LEU A 42 3.92 -31.90 -22.74
C LEU A 42 4.40 -30.70 -21.91
N ARG A 43 4.45 -30.83 -20.58
CA ARG A 43 4.98 -29.77 -19.71
C ARG A 43 6.49 -29.61 -19.87
N MET A 44 7.22 -30.72 -19.98
CA MET A 44 8.65 -30.73 -20.25
C MET A 44 8.98 -30.00 -21.56
N GLU A 45 8.21 -30.23 -22.62
CA GLU A 45 8.36 -29.52 -23.89
C GLU A 45 8.15 -28.00 -23.72
N ALA A 46 7.19 -27.58 -22.89
CA ALA A 46 6.93 -26.16 -22.63
C ALA A 46 8.09 -25.45 -21.92
N VAL A 47 8.84 -26.15 -21.07
CA VAL A 47 10.03 -25.61 -20.37
C VAL A 47 11.37 -26.02 -21.01
N ASN A 48 11.32 -26.63 -22.21
CA ASN A 48 12.49 -27.15 -22.93
C ASN A 48 13.36 -28.15 -22.12
N ALA A 49 12.74 -29.00 -21.30
CA ALA A 49 13.43 -30.08 -20.60
C ALA A 49 13.56 -31.33 -21.49
N GLU A 50 14.79 -31.76 -21.77
CA GLU A 50 15.08 -32.84 -22.73
C GLU A 50 14.70 -34.26 -22.25
N ASN A 51 14.68 -34.49 -20.94
CA ASN A 51 14.35 -35.78 -20.32
C ASN A 51 13.81 -35.61 -18.88
N PHE A 52 13.29 -36.70 -18.29
CA PHE A 52 12.66 -36.63 -16.96
C PHE A 52 13.66 -36.26 -15.86
N ALA A 53 14.94 -36.63 -16.00
CA ALA A 53 15.98 -36.23 -15.05
C ALA A 53 16.27 -34.72 -15.09
N ALA A 54 16.37 -34.14 -16.29
CA ALA A 54 16.51 -32.70 -16.50
C ALA A 54 15.30 -31.92 -15.98
N TYR A 55 14.10 -32.45 -16.20
CA TYR A 55 12.89 -31.85 -15.67
C TYR A 55 12.80 -31.92 -14.14
N ARG A 56 13.24 -33.03 -13.53
CA ARG A 56 13.37 -33.11 -12.06
C ARG A 56 14.32 -32.05 -11.51
N ALA A 57 15.49 -31.89 -12.13
CA ALA A 57 16.44 -30.84 -11.73
C ALA A 57 15.84 -29.43 -11.89
N HIS A 58 15.00 -29.22 -12.91
CA HIS A 58 14.28 -27.97 -13.11
C HIS A 58 13.25 -27.71 -12.00
N LEU A 59 12.50 -28.73 -11.57
CA LEU A 59 11.58 -28.65 -10.43
C LEU A 59 12.31 -28.32 -9.12
N GLU A 60 13.50 -28.89 -8.90
CA GLU A 60 14.34 -28.60 -7.72
C GLU A 60 14.86 -27.15 -7.74
N ALA A 61 15.26 -26.64 -8.91
CA ALA A 61 15.79 -25.29 -9.06
C ALA A 61 14.69 -24.21 -9.01
N GLN A 62 13.47 -24.53 -9.43
CA GLN A 62 12.37 -23.57 -9.56
C GLN A 62 11.08 -24.12 -8.92
N PRO A 63 10.85 -23.88 -7.62
CA PRO A 63 9.71 -24.42 -6.90
C PRO A 63 8.33 -24.04 -7.45
N SER A 64 8.22 -22.92 -8.19
CA SER A 64 6.97 -22.49 -8.83
C SER A 64 6.57 -23.35 -10.03
N GLU A 65 7.51 -24.07 -10.66
CA GLU A 65 7.20 -24.99 -11.77
C GLU A 65 6.35 -26.19 -11.31
N TYR A 66 6.36 -26.51 -10.01
CA TYR A 66 5.44 -27.51 -9.46
C TYR A 66 3.99 -27.16 -9.69
N GLU A 67 3.59 -25.89 -9.54
CA GLU A 67 2.20 -25.47 -9.74
C GLU A 67 1.77 -25.68 -11.20
N GLU A 68 2.64 -25.30 -12.13
CA GLU A 68 2.42 -25.47 -13.57
C GLU A 68 2.36 -26.94 -13.98
N LEU A 69 3.24 -27.77 -13.40
CA LEU A 69 3.21 -29.22 -13.57
C LEU A 69 1.88 -29.80 -13.09
N LEU A 70 1.45 -29.44 -11.87
CA LEU A 70 0.23 -29.93 -11.28
C LEU A 70 -0.98 -29.50 -12.09
N ASN A 71 -1.08 -28.23 -12.50
CA ASN A 71 -2.14 -27.74 -13.39
C ASN A 71 -2.21 -28.49 -14.74
N THR A 72 -1.07 -28.99 -15.23
CA THR A 72 -1.00 -29.77 -16.46
C THR A 72 -1.39 -31.25 -16.24
N VAL A 73 -0.97 -31.81 -15.10
CA VAL A 73 -1.08 -33.23 -14.75
C VAL A 73 -2.43 -33.57 -14.13
N LEU A 74 -2.80 -32.84 -13.09
CA LEU A 74 -4.12 -32.78 -12.50
C LEU A 74 -4.92 -31.79 -13.34
N ILE A 75 -5.89 -32.24 -14.15
CA ILE A 75 -6.75 -31.25 -14.83
C ILE A 75 -7.63 -30.62 -13.76
N ASN A 76 -7.18 -29.48 -13.25
CA ASN A 76 -7.91 -28.64 -12.31
C ASN A 76 -8.95 -27.75 -13.03
N VAL A 77 -9.14 -27.91 -14.34
CA VAL A 77 -10.16 -27.18 -15.11
C VAL A 77 -11.54 -27.68 -14.70
N THR A 78 -12.13 -26.92 -13.78
CA THR A 78 -13.52 -27.00 -13.36
C THR A 78 -14.24 -25.72 -13.78
N SER A 79 -15.57 -25.74 -13.71
CA SER A 79 -16.41 -24.57 -13.98
C SER A 79 -17.70 -24.72 -13.19
N PHE A 80 -18.33 -23.59 -12.86
CA PHE A 80 -19.65 -23.61 -12.26
C PHE A 80 -20.63 -24.36 -13.16
N PHE A 81 -21.52 -25.14 -12.55
CA PHE A 81 -22.54 -25.90 -13.25
C PHE A 81 -22.04 -26.76 -14.43
N ARG A 82 -20.80 -27.28 -14.36
CA ARG A 82 -20.23 -28.16 -15.40
C ARG A 82 -21.18 -29.32 -15.72
N ASP A 83 -21.49 -29.50 -17.00
CA ASP A 83 -22.57 -30.38 -17.49
C ASP A 83 -23.96 -29.96 -16.96
N GLU A 84 -24.45 -28.79 -17.36
CA GLU A 84 -25.69 -28.15 -16.85
C GLU A 84 -26.91 -29.09 -16.79
N GLU A 85 -27.10 -29.94 -17.82
CA GLU A 85 -28.19 -30.94 -17.85
C GLU A 85 -28.17 -31.87 -16.62
N ALA A 86 -26.99 -32.23 -16.11
CA ALA A 86 -26.83 -33.08 -14.94
C ALA A 86 -27.24 -32.34 -13.66
N TRP A 87 -26.90 -31.06 -13.54
CA TRP A 87 -27.32 -30.21 -12.43
C TRP A 87 -28.82 -29.96 -12.40
N ALA A 88 -29.46 -29.85 -13.56
CA ALA A 88 -30.92 -29.81 -13.66
C ALA A 88 -31.56 -31.09 -13.09
N VAL A 89 -31.01 -32.28 -13.39
CA VAL A 89 -31.49 -33.54 -12.80
C VAL A 89 -31.27 -33.57 -11.28
N THR A 90 -30.11 -33.10 -10.81
CA THR A 90 -29.83 -33.01 -9.37
C THR A 90 -30.84 -32.08 -8.67
N ARG A 91 -31.12 -30.91 -9.25
CA ARG A 91 -32.13 -29.96 -8.75
C ARG A 91 -33.53 -30.54 -8.74
N ASP A 92 -33.95 -31.20 -9.82
CA ASP A 92 -35.35 -31.57 -10.02
C ASP A 92 -35.69 -32.95 -9.41
N LYS A 93 -34.71 -33.85 -9.23
CA LYS A 93 -34.93 -35.22 -8.75
C LYS A 93 -34.21 -35.57 -7.45
N VAL A 94 -32.98 -35.07 -7.24
CA VAL A 94 -32.13 -35.50 -6.11
C VAL A 94 -32.37 -34.64 -4.88
N ILE A 95 -32.24 -33.31 -5.00
CA ILE A 95 -32.41 -32.37 -3.89
C ILE A 95 -33.78 -32.53 -3.22
N PRO A 96 -34.92 -32.61 -3.94
CA PRO A 96 -36.22 -32.81 -3.30
C PRO A 96 -36.31 -34.11 -2.48
N GLN A 97 -35.65 -35.18 -2.92
CA GLN A 97 -35.62 -36.45 -2.18
C GLN A 97 -34.76 -36.36 -0.92
N ILE A 98 -33.62 -35.65 -0.99
CA ILE A 98 -32.78 -35.39 0.19
C ILE A 98 -33.57 -34.58 1.22
N LEU A 99 -34.26 -33.52 0.79
CA LEU A 99 -35.06 -32.67 1.67
C LEU A 99 -36.27 -33.41 2.26
N ALA A 100 -36.94 -34.26 1.47
CA ALA A 100 -38.08 -35.04 1.95
C ALA A 100 -37.70 -36.16 2.94
N ASN A 101 -36.51 -36.75 2.77
CA ASN A 101 -36.01 -37.82 3.65
C ASN A 101 -35.28 -37.30 4.90
N ALA A 102 -35.09 -35.98 5.01
CA ALA A 102 -34.50 -35.35 6.18
C ALA A 102 -35.61 -34.88 7.13
N GLU A 103 -35.64 -35.42 8.36
CA GLU A 103 -36.45 -34.84 9.45
C GLU A 103 -36.16 -33.34 9.60
N GLU A 104 -37.11 -32.53 10.08
CA GLU A 104 -37.05 -31.05 10.08
C GLU A 104 -35.76 -30.46 10.68
N ASP A 105 -35.09 -31.17 11.60
CA ASP A 105 -33.83 -30.75 12.24
C ASP A 105 -32.61 -31.64 11.90
N ARG A 106 -32.75 -32.61 10.99
CA ARG A 106 -31.62 -33.45 10.59
C ARG A 106 -30.65 -32.64 9.72
N ALA A 107 -29.37 -32.71 10.07
CA ALA A 107 -28.27 -32.11 9.29
C ALA A 107 -28.09 -32.83 7.95
N ILE A 108 -27.94 -32.05 6.88
CA ILE A 108 -27.68 -32.53 5.52
C ILE A 108 -26.18 -32.43 5.26
N ARG A 109 -25.54 -33.56 4.98
CA ARG A 109 -24.09 -33.62 4.74
C ARG A 109 -23.80 -33.95 3.30
N ILE A 110 -22.94 -33.16 2.68
CA ILE A 110 -22.55 -33.31 1.28
C ILE A 110 -21.06 -33.47 1.20
N TRP A 111 -20.57 -34.30 0.29
CA TRP A 111 -19.14 -34.46 0.08
C TRP A 111 -18.79 -34.34 -1.40
N SER A 112 -18.05 -33.30 -1.76
CA SER A 112 -17.45 -33.11 -3.08
C SER A 112 -16.00 -33.56 -3.07
N VAL A 113 -15.71 -34.63 -3.80
CA VAL A 113 -14.39 -35.26 -3.91
C VAL A 113 -13.73 -34.82 -5.21
N GLY A 114 -12.54 -34.24 -5.12
CA GLY A 114 -11.85 -33.61 -6.25
C GLY A 114 -12.46 -32.26 -6.58
N CYS A 115 -12.61 -31.38 -5.57
CA CYS A 115 -13.33 -30.11 -5.74
C CYS A 115 -12.57 -29.02 -6.50
N ALA A 116 -11.27 -29.20 -6.76
CA ALA A 116 -10.39 -28.22 -7.38
C ALA A 116 -10.57 -26.82 -6.74
N SER A 117 -10.77 -25.78 -7.56
CA SER A 117 -10.96 -24.38 -7.16
C SER A 117 -12.34 -24.04 -6.56
N GLY A 118 -13.17 -25.03 -6.25
CA GLY A 118 -14.39 -24.87 -5.43
C GLY A 118 -15.70 -24.62 -6.20
N GLU A 119 -15.69 -24.55 -7.52
CA GLU A 119 -16.87 -24.26 -8.33
C GLU A 119 -17.99 -25.31 -8.16
N GLU A 120 -17.62 -26.59 -8.00
CA GLU A 120 -18.57 -27.68 -7.78
C GLU A 120 -19.29 -27.58 -6.41
N PRO A 121 -18.61 -27.49 -5.26
CA PRO A 121 -19.28 -27.35 -3.97
C PRO A 121 -20.10 -26.07 -3.88
N TYR A 122 -19.68 -24.96 -4.49
CA TYR A 122 -20.49 -23.74 -4.55
C TYR A 122 -21.71 -23.87 -5.48
N SER A 123 -21.61 -24.61 -6.59
CA SER A 123 -22.78 -24.96 -7.42
C SER A 123 -23.82 -25.74 -6.61
N ILE A 124 -23.38 -26.70 -5.78
CA ILE A 124 -24.27 -27.45 -4.89
C ILE A 124 -24.90 -26.53 -3.82
N ALA A 125 -24.09 -25.64 -3.23
CA ALA A 125 -24.55 -24.68 -2.23
C ALA A 125 -25.68 -23.80 -2.77
N MET A 126 -25.51 -23.24 -3.97
CA MET A 126 -26.53 -22.42 -4.64
C MET A 126 -27.82 -23.21 -4.89
N LEU A 127 -27.73 -24.46 -5.37
CA LEU A 127 -28.94 -25.27 -5.62
C LEU A 127 -29.73 -25.59 -4.35
N LEU A 128 -29.05 -25.85 -3.23
CA LEU A 128 -29.72 -26.12 -1.96
C LEU A 128 -30.27 -24.85 -1.33
N ALA A 129 -29.52 -23.75 -1.39
CA ALA A 129 -29.98 -22.45 -0.92
C ALA A 129 -31.22 -21.98 -1.69
N GLU A 130 -31.32 -22.26 -2.99
CA GLU A 130 -32.55 -22.02 -3.76
C GLU A 130 -33.71 -22.91 -3.30
N ALA A 131 -33.45 -24.18 -2.99
CA ALA A 131 -34.50 -25.13 -2.65
C ALA A 131 -35.07 -24.92 -1.22
N MET A 132 -34.26 -24.47 -0.26
CA MET A 132 -34.67 -24.36 1.16
C MET A 132 -34.56 -22.96 1.75
N GLY A 133 -33.95 -22.01 1.03
CA GLY A 133 -33.64 -20.68 1.53
C GLY A 133 -32.29 -20.62 2.27
N ILE A 134 -31.65 -19.46 2.22
CA ILE A 134 -30.30 -19.22 2.79
C ILE A 134 -30.26 -19.50 4.30
N GLY A 135 -31.26 -19.05 5.06
CA GLY A 135 -31.29 -19.23 6.51
C GLY A 135 -31.33 -20.71 6.92
N GLU A 136 -32.19 -21.51 6.30
CA GLU A 136 -32.27 -22.95 6.55
C GLU A 136 -31.03 -23.69 6.04
N PHE A 137 -30.47 -23.28 4.90
CA PHE A 137 -29.22 -23.81 4.39
C PHE A 137 -28.10 -23.65 5.43
N CYS A 138 -27.88 -22.43 5.93
CA CYS A 138 -26.82 -22.17 6.91
C CYS A 138 -27.02 -22.91 8.24
N ARG A 139 -28.27 -23.18 8.62
CA ARG A 139 -28.61 -23.93 9.84
C ARG A 139 -28.33 -25.43 9.71
N ARG A 140 -28.64 -26.03 8.57
CA ARG A 140 -28.73 -27.50 8.43
C ARG A 140 -27.68 -28.14 7.52
N VAL A 141 -27.08 -27.40 6.60
CA VAL A 141 -26.23 -27.97 5.56
C VAL A 141 -24.75 -27.82 5.91
N LYS A 142 -23.99 -28.91 5.71
CA LYS A 142 -22.53 -28.91 5.74
C LYS A 142 -22.00 -29.58 4.49
N ILE A 143 -21.21 -28.85 3.70
CA ILE A 143 -20.58 -29.33 2.48
C ILE A 143 -19.11 -29.56 2.78
N TYR A 144 -18.66 -30.80 2.74
CA TYR A 144 -17.25 -31.16 2.78
C TYR A 144 -16.73 -31.14 1.34
N ALA A 145 -15.73 -30.33 1.06
CA ALA A 145 -15.10 -30.23 -0.24
C ALA A 145 -13.64 -30.58 -0.10
N THR A 146 -13.19 -31.60 -0.84
CA THR A 146 -11.85 -32.15 -0.62
C THR A 146 -11.09 -32.35 -1.92
N ASP A 147 -9.81 -32.03 -1.90
CA ASP A 147 -8.89 -32.23 -3.01
C ASP A 147 -7.50 -32.68 -2.52
N LEU A 148 -6.66 -33.15 -3.44
CA LEU A 148 -5.24 -33.40 -3.18
C LEU A 148 -4.39 -32.14 -3.40
N ASP A 149 -4.88 -31.18 -4.20
CA ASP A 149 -4.19 -29.94 -4.54
C ASP A 149 -4.50 -28.81 -3.55
N GLU A 150 -3.51 -28.45 -2.72
CA GLU A 150 -3.66 -27.37 -1.74
C GLU A 150 -3.78 -25.98 -2.36
N GLU A 151 -3.16 -25.71 -3.51
CA GLU A 151 -3.27 -24.39 -4.15
C GLU A 151 -4.69 -24.18 -4.70
N ALA A 152 -5.26 -25.22 -5.29
CA ALA A 152 -6.67 -25.20 -5.70
C ALA A 152 -7.60 -24.99 -4.49
N LEU A 153 -7.32 -25.66 -3.35
CA LEU A 153 -8.07 -25.45 -2.11
C LEU A 153 -7.93 -24.04 -1.54
N LYS A 154 -6.77 -23.38 -1.68
CA LYS A 154 -6.62 -21.95 -1.29
C LYS A 154 -7.53 -21.05 -2.11
N VAL A 155 -7.57 -21.22 -3.43
CA VAL A 155 -8.50 -20.49 -4.31
C VAL A 155 -9.95 -20.75 -3.91
N ALA A 156 -10.30 -22.02 -3.66
CA ALA A 156 -11.63 -22.41 -3.23
C ALA A 156 -12.04 -21.76 -1.89
N ARG A 157 -11.10 -21.69 -0.92
CA ARG A 157 -11.31 -21.03 0.38
C ARG A 157 -11.50 -19.52 0.22
N LEU A 158 -10.76 -18.86 -0.67
CA LEU A 158 -10.90 -17.43 -0.94
C LEU A 158 -12.22 -17.09 -1.64
N ALA A 159 -12.79 -18.05 -2.38
CA ALA A 159 -14.09 -17.93 -3.04
C ALA A 159 -14.23 -16.67 -3.92
N THR A 160 -13.11 -16.26 -4.53
CA THR A 160 -13.00 -15.06 -5.36
C THR A 160 -12.65 -15.49 -6.79
N TYR A 161 -13.50 -15.14 -7.74
CA TYR A 161 -13.44 -15.62 -9.12
C TYR A 161 -13.38 -14.47 -10.12
N SER A 162 -12.72 -14.69 -11.25
CA SER A 162 -12.69 -13.77 -12.38
C SER A 162 -14.01 -13.82 -13.18
N PRO A 163 -14.30 -12.79 -14.00
CA PRO A 163 -15.48 -12.79 -14.87
C PRO A 163 -15.56 -13.99 -15.83
N ARG A 164 -14.41 -14.57 -16.22
CA ARG A 164 -14.37 -15.73 -17.11
C ARG A 164 -14.76 -17.03 -16.39
N GLU A 165 -14.43 -17.16 -15.11
CA GLU A 165 -14.72 -18.36 -14.32
C GLU A 165 -16.21 -18.45 -13.96
N VAL A 166 -16.87 -17.30 -13.75
CA VAL A 166 -18.31 -17.22 -13.46
C VAL A 166 -19.20 -17.14 -14.71
N ASP A 167 -18.65 -17.17 -15.93
CA ASP A 167 -19.41 -17.04 -17.19
C ASP A 167 -20.48 -18.14 -17.36
N SER A 168 -20.27 -19.28 -16.71
CA SER A 168 -21.18 -20.43 -16.69
C SER A 168 -22.26 -20.38 -15.60
N VAL A 169 -22.22 -19.38 -14.71
CA VAL A 169 -23.23 -19.19 -13.66
C VAL A 169 -24.46 -18.52 -14.27
N PRO A 170 -25.69 -19.06 -14.04
CA PRO A 170 -26.92 -18.40 -14.48
C PRO A 170 -27.00 -16.96 -13.96
N PRO A 171 -27.44 -15.96 -14.78
CA PRO A 171 -27.44 -14.55 -14.37
C PRO A 171 -28.17 -14.28 -13.05
N ASP A 172 -29.32 -14.92 -12.84
CA ASP A 172 -30.11 -14.79 -11.62
C ASP A 172 -29.36 -15.27 -10.37
N TYR A 173 -28.52 -16.31 -10.51
CA TYR A 173 -27.69 -16.82 -9.41
C TYR A 173 -26.47 -15.95 -9.20
N LEU A 174 -25.89 -15.42 -10.28
CA LEU A 174 -24.74 -14.53 -10.22
C LEU A 174 -25.08 -13.24 -9.45
N GLU A 175 -26.25 -12.66 -9.71
CA GLU A 175 -26.73 -11.46 -9.00
C GLU A 175 -27.03 -11.74 -7.52
N LYS A 176 -27.49 -12.95 -7.18
CA LYS A 176 -27.94 -13.31 -5.82
C LYS A 176 -26.84 -13.83 -4.91
N TYR A 177 -25.87 -14.56 -5.45
CA TYR A 177 -24.87 -15.30 -4.66
C TYR A 177 -23.44 -14.79 -4.82
N PHE A 178 -23.22 -13.75 -5.62
CA PHE A 178 -21.91 -13.13 -5.77
C PHE A 178 -21.97 -11.62 -5.62
N GLU A 179 -21.00 -11.08 -4.91
CA GLU A 179 -20.74 -9.65 -4.84
C GLU A 179 -19.61 -9.28 -5.81
N ARG A 180 -19.83 -8.24 -6.61
CA ARG A 180 -18.82 -7.77 -7.55
C ARG A 180 -17.93 -6.71 -6.91
N THR A 181 -16.65 -7.04 -6.72
CA THR A 181 -15.66 -6.17 -6.06
C THR A 181 -14.38 -6.14 -6.89
N ASN A 182 -13.86 -4.95 -7.22
CA ASN A 182 -12.57 -4.76 -7.93
C ASN A 182 -12.37 -5.67 -9.16
N ASN A 183 -13.41 -5.81 -9.99
CA ASN A 183 -13.44 -6.67 -11.19
C ASN A 183 -13.34 -8.19 -10.93
N HIS A 184 -13.56 -8.63 -9.69
CA HIS A 184 -13.75 -10.01 -9.29
C HIS A 184 -15.17 -10.22 -8.73
N TYR A 185 -15.60 -11.48 -8.68
CA TYR A 185 -16.84 -11.94 -8.08
C TYR A 185 -16.51 -12.74 -6.82
N VAL A 186 -16.98 -12.26 -5.67
CA VAL A 186 -16.79 -12.90 -4.37
C VAL A 186 -18.07 -13.64 -4.01
N PHE A 187 -17.96 -14.94 -3.74
CA PHE A 187 -19.12 -15.75 -3.36
C PHE A 187 -19.67 -15.34 -1.98
N GLU A 188 -20.99 -15.46 -1.81
CA GLU A 188 -21.68 -15.04 -0.59
C GLU A 188 -21.07 -15.69 0.68
N ARG A 189 -20.77 -14.84 1.67
CA ARG A 189 -19.96 -15.19 2.86
C ARG A 189 -20.64 -16.17 3.81
N GLU A 190 -21.94 -16.04 4.07
CA GLU A 190 -22.71 -16.95 4.92
C GLU A 190 -22.84 -18.34 4.30
N LEU A 191 -23.04 -18.44 2.97
CA LEU A 191 -23.04 -19.74 2.29
C LEU A 191 -21.64 -20.35 2.29
N ARG A 192 -20.59 -19.55 2.06
CA ARG A 192 -19.19 -19.99 2.10
C ARG A 192 -18.82 -20.65 3.43
N LYS A 193 -19.28 -20.11 4.57
CA LYS A 193 -19.04 -20.70 5.91
C LYS A 193 -19.60 -22.12 6.07
N CYS A 194 -20.52 -22.54 5.21
CA CYS A 194 -21.09 -23.89 5.25
C CYS A 194 -20.27 -24.92 4.45
N VAL A 195 -19.27 -24.45 3.69
CA VAL A 195 -18.37 -25.28 2.91
C VAL A 195 -17.03 -25.43 3.64
N ILE A 196 -16.68 -26.67 3.99
CA ILE A 196 -15.46 -27.05 4.69
C ILE A 196 -14.49 -27.62 3.67
N PHE A 197 -13.39 -26.91 3.42
CA PHE A 197 -12.33 -27.33 2.50
C PHE A 197 -11.20 -28.04 3.25
N GLY A 198 -10.87 -29.26 2.84
CA GLY A 198 -9.79 -30.03 3.45
C GLY A 198 -9.05 -30.90 2.44
N ARG A 199 -7.75 -31.11 2.66
CA ARG A 199 -6.98 -32.06 1.88
C ARG A 199 -7.43 -33.49 2.20
N HIS A 200 -7.72 -34.29 1.17
CA HIS A 200 -8.12 -35.69 1.36
C HIS A 200 -7.71 -36.56 0.17
N ASN A 201 -7.09 -37.69 0.47
CA ASN A 201 -6.82 -38.74 -0.48
C ASN A 201 -7.88 -39.84 -0.43
N VAL A 202 -8.79 -39.85 -1.42
CA VAL A 202 -9.89 -40.81 -1.51
C VAL A 202 -9.46 -42.30 -1.50
N VAL A 203 -8.22 -42.59 -1.89
CA VAL A 203 -7.68 -43.95 -1.93
C VAL A 203 -7.28 -44.45 -0.55
N HIS A 204 -6.59 -43.61 0.24
CA HIS A 204 -5.94 -44.02 1.49
C HIS A 204 -6.68 -43.52 2.73
N ASP A 205 -7.13 -42.27 2.72
CA ASP A 205 -7.67 -41.58 3.89
C ASP A 205 -9.09 -42.06 4.19
N ALA A 206 -9.42 -42.17 5.48
CA ALA A 206 -10.74 -42.63 5.91
C ALA A 206 -11.86 -41.78 5.27
N PRO A 207 -12.89 -42.40 4.68
CA PRO A 207 -13.96 -41.65 4.03
C PRO A 207 -14.85 -40.93 5.05
N ILE A 208 -15.30 -39.73 4.70
CA ILE A 208 -16.28 -38.97 5.50
C ILE A 208 -17.60 -39.76 5.49
N SER A 209 -18.17 -40.01 6.67
CA SER A 209 -19.37 -40.84 6.81
C SER A 209 -20.67 -40.02 6.94
N ARG A 210 -21.79 -40.70 6.71
CA ARG A 210 -23.15 -40.17 6.82
C ARG A 210 -23.46 -39.05 5.82
N ILE A 211 -23.03 -39.23 4.58
CA ILE A 211 -23.24 -38.28 3.47
C ILE A 211 -24.57 -38.55 2.76
N ASP A 212 -25.34 -37.50 2.48
CA ASP A 212 -26.62 -37.54 1.76
C ASP A 212 -26.43 -37.37 0.25
N LEU A 213 -25.47 -36.52 -0.16
CA LEU A 213 -25.05 -36.37 -1.55
C LEU A 213 -23.53 -36.40 -1.63
N LEU A 214 -22.99 -37.35 -2.38
CA LEU A 214 -21.56 -37.44 -2.67
C LEU A 214 -21.35 -37.15 -4.15
N THR A 215 -20.52 -36.15 -4.47
CA THR A 215 -20.06 -35.88 -5.83
C THR A 215 -18.60 -36.31 -5.96
N CYS A 216 -18.29 -37.07 -7.01
CA CYS A 216 -16.92 -37.51 -7.31
C CYS A 216 -16.77 -37.48 -8.83
N ARG A 217 -16.72 -36.27 -9.38
CA ARG A 217 -16.85 -36.05 -10.82
C ARG A 217 -15.50 -35.83 -11.47
N ASN A 218 -15.30 -36.47 -12.61
CA ASN A 218 -14.11 -36.32 -13.45
C ASN A 218 -12.79 -36.69 -12.77
N LEU A 219 -12.82 -37.37 -11.61
CA LEU A 219 -11.64 -37.85 -10.89
C LEU A 219 -11.31 -39.29 -11.26
N LEU A 220 -12.33 -40.18 -11.30
CA LEU A 220 -12.10 -41.61 -11.45
C LEU A 220 -11.47 -41.96 -12.79
N ILE A 221 -11.69 -41.15 -13.82
CA ILE A 221 -11.11 -41.35 -15.16
C ILE A 221 -9.58 -41.42 -15.19
N TYR A 222 -8.90 -40.82 -14.21
CA TYR A 222 -7.44 -40.83 -14.10
C TYR A 222 -6.89 -42.06 -13.40
N LEU A 223 -7.71 -42.74 -12.61
CA LEU A 223 -7.31 -43.89 -11.81
C LEU A 223 -7.30 -45.17 -12.65
N GLU A 224 -6.41 -46.10 -12.30
CA GLU A 224 -6.42 -47.45 -12.85
C GLU A 224 -7.63 -48.25 -12.35
N ALA A 225 -8.03 -49.30 -13.09
CA ALA A 225 -9.23 -50.08 -12.75
C ALA A 225 -9.14 -50.72 -11.36
N GLU A 226 -7.95 -51.15 -10.94
CA GLU A 226 -7.68 -51.70 -9.61
C GLU A 226 -7.91 -50.64 -8.51
N THR A 227 -7.42 -49.42 -8.71
CA THR A 227 -7.64 -48.29 -7.78
C THR A 227 -9.10 -47.85 -7.74
N GLN A 228 -9.78 -47.82 -8.89
CA GLN A 228 -11.24 -47.55 -8.93
C GLN A 228 -12.02 -48.59 -8.12
N ALA A 229 -11.65 -49.87 -8.20
CA ALA A 229 -12.29 -50.95 -7.43
C ALA A 229 -12.11 -50.81 -5.92
N LEU A 230 -11.04 -50.15 -5.46
CA LEU A 230 -10.80 -49.82 -4.04
C LEU A 230 -11.61 -48.60 -3.58
N VAL A 231 -11.74 -47.58 -4.44
CA VAL A 231 -12.43 -46.32 -4.11
C VAL A 231 -13.95 -46.52 -4.01
N LEU A 232 -14.55 -47.33 -4.90
CA LEU A 232 -16.01 -47.49 -4.96
C LEU A 232 -16.66 -48.01 -3.66
N PRO A 233 -16.16 -49.06 -2.99
CA PRO A 233 -16.68 -49.48 -1.69
C PRO A 233 -16.56 -48.39 -0.61
N ARG A 234 -15.50 -47.56 -0.66
CA ARG A 234 -15.31 -46.46 0.32
C ARG A 234 -16.35 -45.35 0.11
N LEU A 235 -16.61 -44.97 -1.14
CA LEU A 235 -17.69 -44.03 -1.47
C LEU A 235 -19.08 -44.58 -1.10
N HIS A 236 -19.29 -45.90 -1.27
CA HIS A 236 -20.53 -46.55 -0.82
C HIS A 236 -20.69 -46.50 0.70
N TYR A 237 -19.62 -46.76 1.45
CA TYR A 237 -19.61 -46.69 2.91
C TYR A 237 -19.91 -45.27 3.43
N ALA A 238 -19.37 -44.23 2.76
CA ALA A 238 -19.57 -42.83 3.11
C ALA A 238 -21.06 -42.41 3.12
N LEU A 239 -21.85 -42.97 2.20
CA LEU A 239 -23.24 -42.57 1.97
C LEU A 239 -24.21 -43.11 3.03
N ASN A 240 -25.24 -42.33 3.38
CA ASN A 240 -26.41 -42.80 4.11
C ASN A 240 -27.20 -43.82 3.27
N VAL A 241 -28.08 -44.59 3.92
CA VAL A 241 -28.91 -45.63 3.28
C VAL A 241 -29.66 -45.09 2.06
N ASP A 242 -30.19 -43.87 2.17
CA ASP A 242 -30.91 -43.16 1.10
C ASP A 242 -30.04 -42.10 0.38
N GLY A 243 -28.72 -42.21 0.49
CA GLY A 243 -27.79 -41.26 -0.09
C GLY A 243 -27.59 -41.43 -1.59
N PHE A 244 -27.15 -40.35 -2.25
CA PHE A 244 -26.93 -40.28 -3.69
C PHE A 244 -25.46 -40.10 -4.04
N LEU A 245 -25.03 -40.74 -5.12
CA LEU A 245 -23.71 -40.61 -5.72
C LEU A 245 -23.83 -39.95 -7.10
N PHE A 246 -23.11 -38.87 -7.32
CA PHE A 246 -23.05 -38.14 -8.59
C PHE A 246 -21.64 -38.19 -9.17
N LEU A 247 -21.53 -38.73 -10.39
CA LEU A 247 -20.26 -38.98 -11.08
C LEU A 247 -20.16 -38.23 -12.40
N GLY A 248 -18.95 -38.19 -12.94
CA GLY A 248 -18.65 -37.61 -14.25
C GLY A 248 -19.16 -38.47 -15.40
N LYS A 249 -19.55 -37.85 -16.52
CA LYS A 249 -20.12 -38.52 -17.71
C LYS A 249 -19.26 -39.69 -18.25
N ALA A 250 -17.94 -39.55 -18.17
CA ALA A 250 -16.95 -40.51 -18.66
C ALA A 250 -16.65 -41.68 -17.70
N GLU A 251 -17.30 -41.73 -16.53
CA GLU A 251 -17.00 -42.71 -15.47
C GLU A 251 -17.93 -43.93 -15.59
N THR A 252 -17.59 -44.84 -16.51
CA THR A 252 -18.46 -45.93 -16.97
C THR A 252 -18.38 -47.22 -16.15
N GLN A 253 -17.41 -47.38 -15.23
CA GLN A 253 -17.17 -48.66 -14.55
C GLN A 253 -18.23 -49.01 -13.49
N LEU A 254 -18.98 -48.03 -12.95
CA LEU A 254 -20.02 -48.30 -11.95
C LEU A 254 -21.23 -49.06 -12.47
N ALA A 255 -21.46 -49.08 -13.79
CA ALA A 255 -22.60 -49.78 -14.38
C ALA A 255 -22.59 -51.31 -14.10
N ARG A 256 -21.46 -51.84 -13.63
CA ARG A 256 -21.28 -53.26 -13.29
C ARG A 256 -21.30 -53.56 -11.79
N SER A 257 -21.37 -52.53 -10.94
CA SER A 257 -21.37 -52.69 -9.49
C SER A 257 -22.78 -52.92 -8.96
N SER A 258 -22.95 -53.88 -8.05
CA SER A 258 -24.21 -54.11 -7.33
C SER A 258 -24.43 -53.12 -6.17
N LEU A 259 -23.49 -52.22 -5.92
CA LEU A 259 -23.51 -51.26 -4.81
C LEU A 259 -24.46 -50.07 -5.03
N PHE A 260 -24.80 -49.77 -6.29
CA PHE A 260 -25.51 -48.54 -6.66
C PHE A 260 -26.61 -48.82 -7.68
N ARG A 261 -27.77 -48.18 -7.53
CA ARG A 261 -28.86 -48.22 -8.51
C ARG A 261 -28.92 -46.90 -9.28
N PRO A 262 -29.09 -46.90 -10.62
CA PRO A 262 -29.16 -45.66 -11.38
C PRO A 262 -30.44 -44.89 -11.06
N VAL A 263 -30.30 -43.61 -10.74
CA VAL A 263 -31.41 -42.62 -10.68
C VAL A 263 -31.52 -41.94 -12.04
N ASP A 264 -30.39 -41.56 -12.62
CA ASP A 264 -30.28 -41.08 -13.98
C ASP A 264 -29.00 -41.60 -14.63
N MET A 265 -29.15 -42.58 -15.54
CA MET A 265 -28.00 -43.23 -16.15
C MET A 265 -27.28 -42.33 -17.17
N LYS A 266 -27.99 -41.40 -17.81
CA LYS A 266 -27.42 -40.49 -18.83
C LYS A 266 -26.42 -39.53 -18.16
N HIS A 267 -26.77 -39.04 -16.97
CA HIS A 267 -25.97 -38.07 -16.22
C HIS A 267 -25.17 -38.69 -15.06
N ARG A 268 -25.16 -40.03 -14.94
CA ARG A 268 -24.37 -40.78 -13.95
C ARG A 268 -24.69 -40.40 -12.50
N ILE A 269 -25.98 -40.31 -12.20
CA ILE A 269 -26.51 -40.11 -10.84
C ILE A 269 -27.09 -41.43 -10.35
N PHE A 270 -26.69 -41.85 -9.15
CA PHE A 270 -27.02 -43.14 -8.57
C PHE A 270 -27.50 -42.99 -7.12
N ALA A 271 -28.31 -43.93 -6.64
CA ALA A 271 -28.68 -44.06 -5.23
C ALA A 271 -27.98 -45.28 -4.64
N LYS A 272 -27.64 -45.21 -3.35
CA LYS A 272 -27.06 -46.33 -2.62
C LYS A 272 -28.00 -47.53 -2.63
N VAL A 273 -27.45 -48.73 -2.86
CA VAL A 273 -28.14 -49.98 -2.59
C VAL A 273 -27.72 -50.46 -1.19
N PRO A 274 -28.64 -50.60 -0.23
CA PRO A 274 -28.30 -51.12 1.09
C PRO A 274 -27.77 -52.55 0.93
N GLN A 275 -26.56 -52.81 1.44
CA GLN A 275 -26.09 -54.17 1.56
C GLN A 275 -26.59 -54.73 2.89
N GLU A 276 -27.50 -55.70 2.83
CA GLU A 276 -27.79 -56.53 4.00
C GLU A 276 -26.50 -57.29 4.34
N TRP A 277 -25.90 -56.96 5.48
CA TRP A 277 -24.94 -57.85 6.11
C TRP A 277 -25.71 -59.11 6.52
N ARG A 278 -25.78 -60.09 5.61
CA ARG A 278 -26.38 -61.39 5.91
C ARG A 278 -25.51 -62.08 6.95
N ARG A 279 -25.86 -61.90 8.22
CA ARG A 279 -25.55 -62.91 9.23
C ARG A 279 -26.10 -64.24 8.70
N PRO A 280 -25.34 -65.34 8.66
CA PRO A 280 -25.93 -66.65 8.45
C PRO A 280 -26.80 -66.93 9.68
N ILE A 281 -28.09 -66.62 9.57
CA ILE A 281 -29.08 -66.99 10.59
C ILE A 281 -29.33 -68.47 10.40
N ASN A 282 -28.95 -69.22 11.43
CA ASN A 282 -29.29 -70.60 11.68
C ASN A 282 -30.72 -70.95 11.23
N GLY A 283 -30.83 -72.13 10.63
CA GLY A 283 -32.08 -72.70 10.16
C GLY A 283 -33.16 -72.72 11.23
N SER A 284 -34.35 -72.31 10.82
CA SER A 284 -35.62 -72.70 11.44
C SER A 284 -36.64 -72.79 10.32
N PHE A 285 -36.79 -73.99 9.76
CA PHE A 285 -37.99 -74.34 9.02
C PHE A 285 -39.00 -74.88 10.03
N THR A 286 -40.06 -74.10 10.21
CA THR A 286 -41.28 -74.50 10.89
C THR A 286 -41.96 -75.64 10.12
N ALA A 287 -42.35 -76.67 10.87
CA ALA A 287 -42.97 -77.88 10.35
C ALA A 287 -44.38 -77.60 9.77
N GLY A 288 -44.48 -77.57 8.44
CA GLY A 288 -45.73 -77.80 7.72
C GLY A 288 -45.96 -79.31 7.55
N ARG A 289 -47.12 -79.81 7.99
CA ARG A 289 -47.59 -81.19 7.77
C ARG A 289 -47.46 -81.59 6.29
N ALA A 290 -46.73 -82.68 6.02
CA ALA A 290 -46.73 -83.38 4.74
C ALA A 290 -47.19 -84.84 4.92
N PRO A 291 -47.87 -85.43 3.92
CA PRO A 291 -48.56 -86.72 4.04
C PRO A 291 -47.58 -87.90 4.04
N ARG A 292 -47.97 -89.00 4.69
CA ARG A 292 -47.23 -90.28 4.68
C ARG A 292 -47.14 -90.81 3.25
N LEU A 293 -45.93 -90.82 2.70
CA LEU A 293 -45.53 -91.64 1.57
C LEU A 293 -44.71 -92.82 2.13
N ASP A 294 -45.16 -94.04 1.88
CA ASP A 294 -44.37 -95.25 2.11
C ASP A 294 -43.17 -95.25 1.17
N VAL A 295 -42.00 -94.88 1.70
CA VAL A 295 -40.71 -94.99 1.00
C VAL A 295 -40.06 -96.31 1.43
N PRO A 296 -39.58 -97.17 0.51
CA PRO A 296 -38.81 -98.36 0.87
C PRO A 296 -37.54 -97.94 1.64
N LEU A 297 -37.17 -98.69 2.68
CA LEU A 297 -35.94 -98.45 3.45
C LEU A 297 -34.74 -98.29 2.48
N PRO A 298 -33.92 -97.22 2.62
CA PRO A 298 -32.79 -96.97 1.72
C PRO A 298 -31.75 -98.10 1.79
N ASP A 299 -31.18 -98.43 0.62
CA ASP A 299 -30.12 -99.42 0.43
C ASP A 299 -28.94 -99.12 1.37
N SER A 300 -28.44 -100.13 2.09
CA SER A 300 -27.43 -99.94 3.15
C SER A 300 -26.16 -99.28 2.62
N HIS A 301 -25.81 -99.55 1.36
CA HIS A 301 -24.66 -98.94 0.68
C HIS A 301 -24.87 -97.46 0.34
N LEU A 302 -26.11 -97.03 0.06
CA LEU A 302 -26.42 -95.62 -0.18
C LEU A 302 -26.28 -94.80 1.11
N MET A 303 -26.78 -95.36 2.22
CA MET A 303 -26.66 -94.72 3.54
C MET A 303 -25.19 -94.56 3.95
N GLU A 304 -24.39 -95.60 3.73
CA GLU A 304 -22.94 -95.54 3.99
C GLU A 304 -22.23 -94.50 3.13
N ALA A 305 -22.55 -94.40 1.84
CA ALA A 305 -21.99 -93.37 0.96
C ALA A 305 -22.35 -91.94 1.42
N VAL A 306 -23.61 -91.72 1.83
CA VAL A 306 -24.07 -90.42 2.35
C VAL A 306 -23.35 -90.05 3.65
N LEU A 307 -23.19 -91.00 4.58
CA LEU A 307 -22.49 -90.76 5.84
C LEU A 307 -21.00 -90.47 5.64
N ASN A 308 -20.38 -91.05 4.61
CA ASN A 308 -18.98 -90.79 4.28
C ASN A 308 -18.75 -89.41 3.65
N GLU A 309 -19.70 -88.91 2.86
CA GLU A 309 -19.66 -87.56 2.24
C GLU A 309 -20.08 -86.43 3.19
N ALA A 310 -20.66 -86.74 4.35
CA ALA A 310 -21.14 -85.74 5.30
C ALA A 310 -20.03 -84.88 5.96
N GLY A 311 -18.75 -85.20 5.72
CA GLY A 311 -17.57 -84.44 6.17
C GLY A 311 -17.35 -84.39 7.69
N THR A 312 -18.29 -84.90 8.49
CA THR A 312 -18.21 -84.97 9.96
C THR A 312 -17.83 -86.39 10.38
N ALA A 313 -16.96 -86.53 11.38
CA ALA A 313 -16.64 -87.83 11.96
C ALA A 313 -17.81 -88.33 12.83
N LEU A 314 -18.42 -89.43 12.41
CA LEU A 314 -19.59 -90.05 13.05
C LEU A 314 -19.27 -91.47 13.53
N LEU A 315 -19.58 -91.73 14.80
CA LEU A 315 -19.44 -93.03 15.44
C LEU A 315 -20.76 -93.40 16.12
N VAL A 316 -21.26 -94.61 15.91
CA VAL A 316 -22.52 -95.09 16.51
C VAL A 316 -22.21 -96.24 17.47
N ILE A 317 -22.76 -96.16 18.67
CA ILE A 317 -22.67 -97.20 19.71
C ILE A 317 -24.05 -97.79 19.92
N ASP A 318 -24.19 -99.11 19.86
CA ASP A 318 -25.47 -99.78 20.09
C ASP A 318 -25.85 -99.81 21.59
N ALA A 319 -27.05 -100.32 21.89
CA ALA A 319 -27.53 -100.48 23.25
C ALA A 319 -26.73 -101.47 24.11
N ALA A 320 -25.88 -102.32 23.52
CA ALA A 320 -24.97 -103.21 24.23
C ALA A 320 -23.60 -102.56 24.53
N GLY A 321 -23.40 -101.31 24.09
CA GLY A 321 -22.14 -100.58 24.26
C GLY A 321 -21.07 -100.96 23.23
N ALA A 322 -21.44 -101.66 22.16
CA ALA A 322 -20.52 -102.01 21.07
C ALA A 322 -20.58 -100.98 19.94
N VAL A 323 -19.46 -100.80 19.23
CA VAL A 323 -19.42 -99.90 18.07
C VAL A 323 -20.23 -100.51 16.92
N ALA A 324 -21.33 -99.89 16.56
CA ALA A 324 -22.22 -100.34 15.49
C ALA A 324 -21.83 -99.80 14.12
N LEU A 325 -21.29 -98.57 14.07
CA LEU A 325 -20.89 -97.93 12.81
C LEU A 325 -19.80 -96.89 13.07
N ALA A 326 -18.83 -96.81 12.16
CA ALA A 326 -17.88 -95.70 12.07
C ALA A 326 -17.77 -95.28 10.59
N ASN A 327 -18.08 -94.03 10.28
CA ASN A 327 -17.94 -93.51 8.91
C ASN A 327 -16.48 -93.19 8.57
N GLN A 328 -16.17 -93.03 7.28
CA GLN A 328 -14.79 -92.83 6.81
C GLN A 328 -14.06 -91.66 7.50
N PRO A 329 -14.66 -90.47 7.68
CA PRO A 329 -14.05 -89.40 8.49
C PRO A 329 -13.74 -89.81 9.94
N ALA A 330 -14.62 -90.55 10.62
CA ALA A 330 -14.35 -91.05 11.97
C ALA A 330 -13.22 -92.08 12.00
N ARG A 331 -13.11 -92.95 10.99
CA ARG A 331 -12.02 -93.94 10.91
C ARG A 331 -10.67 -93.26 10.77
N MET A 332 -10.60 -92.23 9.92
CA MET A 332 -9.38 -91.45 9.68
C MET A 332 -8.99 -90.58 10.89
N LEU A 333 -9.96 -89.89 11.51
CA LEU A 333 -9.71 -88.94 12.60
C LEU A 333 -9.49 -89.64 13.95
N LEU A 334 -10.28 -90.68 14.25
CA LEU A 334 -10.35 -91.32 15.56
C LEU A 334 -9.59 -92.65 15.62
N GLY A 335 -9.07 -93.13 14.49
CA GLY A 335 -8.31 -94.38 14.40
C GLY A 335 -9.13 -95.65 14.67
N VAL A 336 -10.45 -95.59 14.52
CA VAL A 336 -11.36 -96.74 14.70
C VAL A 336 -11.49 -97.45 13.35
N GLY A 337 -10.95 -98.67 13.24
CA GLY A 337 -10.95 -99.42 11.98
C GLY A 337 -12.23 -100.24 11.75
N GLU A 338 -12.37 -100.87 10.58
CA GLU A 338 -13.47 -101.83 10.33
C GLU A 338 -13.45 -103.02 11.30
N ALA A 339 -12.25 -103.42 11.74
CA ALA A 339 -12.06 -104.50 12.71
C ALA A 339 -12.55 -104.15 14.13
N ASP A 340 -12.84 -102.86 14.40
CA ASP A 340 -13.33 -102.40 15.69
C ASP A 340 -14.86 -102.31 15.75
N VAL A 341 -15.55 -102.44 14.61
CA VAL A 341 -17.01 -102.57 14.55
C VAL A 341 -17.41 -103.90 15.19
N GLY A 342 -18.34 -103.84 16.14
CA GLY A 342 -18.77 -104.96 16.99
C GLY A 342 -17.95 -105.16 18.27
N ARG A 343 -16.87 -104.39 18.48
CA ARG A 343 -16.11 -104.40 19.74
C ARG A 343 -16.74 -103.45 20.77
N PRO A 344 -16.63 -103.73 22.09
CA PRO A 344 -17.05 -102.80 23.12
C PRO A 344 -16.33 -101.45 22.99
N PHE A 345 -17.09 -100.35 22.98
CA PHE A 345 -16.51 -98.99 22.84
C PHE A 345 -15.47 -98.67 23.92
N GLN A 346 -15.66 -99.23 25.12
CA GLN A 346 -14.73 -99.09 26.24
C GLN A 346 -13.31 -99.58 25.95
N ASP A 347 -13.13 -100.50 25.00
CA ASP A 347 -11.82 -101.07 24.67
C ASP A 347 -11.06 -100.18 23.66
N LEU A 348 -11.69 -99.13 23.14
CA LEU A 348 -11.10 -98.23 22.16
C LEU A 348 -10.43 -97.01 22.81
N PRO A 349 -9.29 -96.52 22.26
CA PRO A 349 -8.58 -95.36 22.77
C PRO A 349 -9.41 -94.09 22.86
N ILE A 350 -10.37 -93.94 21.95
CA ILE A 350 -11.27 -92.79 21.88
C ILE A 350 -12.25 -92.73 23.08
N SER A 351 -12.40 -93.80 23.85
CA SER A 351 -13.28 -93.79 25.03
C SER A 351 -12.74 -92.94 26.18
N TYR A 352 -11.43 -92.63 26.19
CA TYR A 352 -10.75 -91.84 27.22
C TYR A 352 -9.92 -90.67 26.67
N ARG A 353 -9.95 -90.42 25.35
CA ARG A 353 -9.32 -89.27 24.68
C ARG A 353 -10.28 -88.78 23.59
N PRO A 354 -10.55 -87.48 23.43
CA PRO A 354 -9.96 -86.31 24.10
C PRO A 354 -10.40 -86.10 25.56
N ILE A 355 -11.53 -86.67 25.95
CA ILE A 355 -12.07 -86.65 27.32
C ILE A 355 -12.70 -88.02 27.63
N GLU A 356 -12.98 -88.34 28.88
CA GLU A 356 -13.71 -89.56 29.25
C GLU A 356 -15.16 -89.50 28.74
N LEU A 357 -15.43 -90.17 27.61
CA LEU A 357 -16.73 -90.11 26.93
C LEU A 357 -17.78 -91.06 27.53
N ARG A 358 -17.38 -92.02 28.37
CA ARG A 358 -18.28 -93.04 28.93
C ARG A 358 -19.39 -92.44 29.80
N GLY A 359 -19.04 -91.56 30.72
CA GLY A 359 -20.01 -90.87 31.59
C GLY A 359 -21.08 -90.10 30.78
N PRO A 360 -20.67 -89.23 29.84
CA PRO A 360 -21.59 -88.53 28.93
C PRO A 360 -22.45 -89.45 28.06
N ILE A 361 -21.91 -90.58 27.58
CA ILE A 361 -22.66 -91.60 26.81
C ILE A 361 -23.71 -92.27 27.69
N ASP A 362 -23.35 -92.70 28.91
CA ASP A 362 -24.27 -93.31 29.86
C ASP A 362 -25.36 -92.34 30.33
N GLU A 363 -25.01 -91.06 30.47
CA GLU A 363 -25.96 -89.99 30.73
C GLU A 363 -26.93 -89.81 29.56
N ALA A 364 -26.45 -89.81 28.32
CA ALA A 364 -27.30 -89.71 27.14
C ALA A 364 -28.23 -90.93 26.97
N PHE A 365 -27.78 -92.14 27.31
CA PHE A 365 -28.63 -93.35 27.32
C PHE A 365 -29.73 -93.26 28.39
N ARG A 366 -29.40 -92.82 29.61
CA ARG A 366 -30.35 -92.74 30.73
C ARG A 366 -31.33 -91.57 30.61
N SER A 367 -30.81 -90.37 30.29
CA SER A 367 -31.59 -89.13 30.23
C SER A 367 -32.40 -88.99 28.94
N ARG A 368 -32.04 -89.75 27.90
CA ARG A 368 -32.59 -89.64 26.53
C ARG A 368 -32.43 -88.25 25.92
N ARG A 369 -31.50 -87.43 26.42
CA ARG A 369 -31.16 -86.11 25.90
C ARG A 369 -29.75 -86.14 25.31
N GLY A 370 -29.52 -85.28 24.32
CA GLY A 370 -28.19 -85.10 23.76
C GLY A 370 -27.29 -84.36 24.74
N VAL A 371 -26.01 -84.75 24.79
CA VAL A 371 -24.95 -84.09 25.56
C VAL A 371 -23.95 -83.51 24.57
N ARG A 372 -23.53 -82.27 24.76
CA ARG A 372 -22.57 -81.58 23.90
C ARG A 372 -21.36 -81.17 24.71
N LEU A 373 -20.18 -81.57 24.25
CA LEU A 373 -18.90 -81.24 24.86
C LEU A 373 -18.15 -80.29 23.92
N GLU A 374 -18.04 -79.04 24.30
CA GLU A 374 -17.40 -78.00 23.48
C GLU A 374 -15.91 -77.87 23.81
N ASP A 375 -15.11 -77.46 22.83
CA ASP A 375 -13.71 -77.06 23.01
C ASP A 375 -12.79 -78.13 23.62
N GLN A 376 -12.96 -79.38 23.21
CA GLN A 376 -12.16 -80.50 23.71
C GLN A 376 -10.83 -80.61 22.95
N GLU A 377 -9.71 -80.54 23.67
CA GLU A 377 -8.38 -80.71 23.07
C GLU A 377 -8.11 -82.18 22.72
N TYR A 378 -7.97 -82.47 21.43
CA TYR A 378 -7.61 -83.78 20.92
C TYR A 378 -6.21 -83.74 20.31
N ARG A 379 -5.26 -84.44 20.94
CA ARG A 379 -3.87 -84.52 20.45
C ARG A 379 -3.71 -85.73 19.55
N LEU A 380 -3.54 -85.52 18.25
CA LEU A 380 -3.24 -86.61 17.31
C LEU A 380 -1.79 -87.07 17.46
N ASN A 381 -0.86 -86.12 17.61
CA ASN A 381 0.58 -86.34 17.73
C ASN A 381 1.21 -85.39 18.78
N GLN A 382 2.51 -85.49 19.06
CA GLN A 382 3.21 -84.60 20.00
C GLN A 382 3.16 -83.10 19.63
N SER A 383 2.82 -82.77 18.38
CA SER A 383 2.87 -81.40 17.83
C SER A 383 1.53 -80.88 17.30
N GLU A 384 0.53 -81.75 17.10
CA GLU A 384 -0.75 -81.39 16.49
C GLU A 384 -1.87 -81.54 17.53
N VAL A 385 -2.43 -80.39 17.94
CA VAL A 385 -3.58 -80.29 18.85
C VAL A 385 -4.77 -79.78 18.05
N MET A 386 -5.82 -80.59 17.98
CA MET A 386 -7.11 -80.21 17.42
C MET A 386 -8.07 -79.80 18.53
N ARG A 387 -9.00 -78.90 18.21
CA ARG A 387 -10.11 -78.55 19.11
C ARG A 387 -11.41 -79.11 18.55
N LEU A 388 -11.97 -80.09 19.25
CA LEU A 388 -13.16 -80.83 18.85
C LEU A 388 -14.37 -80.40 19.67
N THR A 389 -15.51 -80.24 19.00
CA THR A 389 -16.82 -80.28 19.65
C THR A 389 -17.46 -81.64 19.43
N ILE A 390 -17.88 -82.29 20.51
CA ILE A 390 -18.43 -83.65 20.48
C ILE A 390 -19.90 -83.60 20.85
N ASP A 391 -20.76 -83.92 19.87
CA ASP A 391 -22.20 -84.05 20.05
C ASP A 391 -22.54 -85.54 20.28
N ILE A 392 -23.09 -85.86 21.45
CA ILE A 392 -23.53 -87.21 21.85
C ILE A 392 -25.06 -87.21 21.81
N ARG A 393 -25.66 -87.92 20.86
CA ARG A 393 -27.11 -87.89 20.63
C ARG A 393 -27.72 -89.29 20.69
N PRO A 394 -28.74 -89.51 21.53
CA PRO A 394 -29.45 -90.79 21.54
C PRO A 394 -30.34 -90.92 20.30
N LEU A 395 -30.19 -92.02 19.58
CA LEU A 395 -31.04 -92.42 18.46
C LEU A 395 -32.21 -93.23 19.00
N GLN A 396 -33.41 -92.67 18.92
CA GLN A 396 -34.63 -93.27 19.48
C GLN A 396 -35.42 -94.02 18.40
N ARG A 397 -36.00 -95.17 18.76
CA ARG A 397 -37.01 -95.87 17.95
C ARG A 397 -38.37 -95.17 18.06
N ALA A 398 -39.29 -95.53 17.17
CA ALA A 398 -40.66 -95.01 17.16
C ALA A 398 -41.44 -95.29 18.47
N ASP A 399 -40.99 -96.26 19.27
CA ASP A 399 -41.52 -96.59 20.60
C ASP A 399 -40.91 -95.76 21.76
N GLY A 400 -39.98 -94.85 21.45
CA GLY A 400 -39.29 -93.99 22.41
C GLY A 400 -38.15 -94.67 23.19
N SER A 401 -37.80 -95.92 22.86
CA SER A 401 -36.61 -96.58 23.38
C SER A 401 -35.34 -96.08 22.67
N VAL A 402 -34.24 -95.91 23.42
CA VAL A 402 -32.94 -95.56 22.81
C VAL A 402 -32.36 -96.82 22.18
N HIS A 403 -32.16 -96.77 20.86
CA HIS A 403 -31.65 -97.89 20.08
C HIS A 403 -30.12 -97.89 20.00
N ALA A 404 -29.53 -96.70 19.90
CA ALA A 404 -28.10 -96.48 19.78
C ALA A 404 -27.77 -95.03 20.20
N ILE A 405 -26.49 -94.72 20.36
CA ILE A 405 -25.97 -93.36 20.52
C ILE A 405 -25.11 -93.01 19.33
N LEU A 406 -25.36 -91.83 18.75
CA LEU A 406 -24.52 -91.20 17.74
C LEU A 406 -23.57 -90.22 18.42
N LEU A 407 -22.27 -90.40 18.20
CA LEU A 407 -21.23 -89.43 18.50
C LEU A 407 -20.82 -88.73 17.20
N ALA A 408 -20.92 -87.41 17.18
CA ALA A 408 -20.45 -86.57 16.08
C ALA A 408 -19.31 -85.67 16.56
N PHE A 409 -18.19 -85.69 15.86
CA PHE A 409 -16.98 -84.92 16.17
C PHE A 409 -16.79 -83.84 15.12
N HIS A 410 -16.79 -82.58 15.56
CA HIS A 410 -16.60 -81.39 14.72
C HIS A 410 -15.25 -80.74 15.02
N ASP A 411 -14.41 -80.56 14.01
CA ASP A 411 -13.13 -79.85 14.13
C ASP A 411 -13.34 -78.34 13.98
N HIS A 412 -13.06 -77.59 15.05
CA HIS A 412 -13.17 -76.13 15.09
C HIS A 412 -11.81 -75.42 15.22
N THR A 413 -10.70 -76.13 14.99
CA THR A 413 -9.34 -75.61 15.20
C THR A 413 -9.08 -74.31 14.42
N GLY A 414 -9.44 -74.27 13.13
CA GLY A 414 -9.25 -73.08 12.29
C GLY A 414 -10.08 -71.85 12.70
N ILE A 415 -11.29 -72.07 13.23
CA ILE A 415 -12.14 -70.96 13.73
C ILE A 415 -11.52 -70.38 15.00
N HIS A 416 -10.98 -71.24 15.87
CA HIS A 416 -10.33 -70.80 17.10
C HIS A 416 -9.03 -70.02 16.83
N THR A 417 -8.19 -70.46 15.87
CA THR A 417 -6.97 -69.74 15.49
C THR A 417 -7.28 -68.37 14.87
N LEU A 418 -8.24 -68.31 13.94
CA LEU A 418 -8.68 -67.05 13.31
C LEU A 418 -9.21 -66.04 14.34
N ARG A 419 -9.96 -66.51 15.34
CA ARG A 419 -10.48 -65.64 16.41
C ARG A 419 -9.35 -65.03 17.24
N ARG A 420 -8.32 -65.82 17.57
CA ARG A 420 -7.16 -65.34 18.32
C ARG A 420 -6.31 -64.36 17.51
N GLU A 421 -6.13 -64.61 16.21
CA GLU A 421 -5.44 -63.66 15.32
C GLU A 421 -6.21 -62.34 15.18
N LEU A 422 -7.54 -62.41 15.12
CA LEU A 422 -8.39 -61.22 15.08
C LEU A 422 -8.29 -60.41 16.37
N GLU A 423 -8.36 -61.06 17.54
CA GLU A 423 -8.20 -60.40 18.84
C GLU A 423 -6.84 -59.70 18.95
N ALA A 424 -5.74 -60.37 18.55
CA ALA A 424 -4.41 -59.77 18.53
C ALA A 424 -4.29 -58.60 17.52
N ALA A 425 -4.93 -58.70 16.35
CA ALA A 425 -4.94 -57.61 15.37
C ALA A 425 -5.74 -56.40 15.85
N GLN A 426 -6.83 -56.62 16.59
CA GLN A 426 -7.64 -55.56 17.20
C GLN A 426 -6.85 -54.80 18.27
N GLU A 427 -6.15 -55.51 19.17
CA GLU A 427 -5.29 -54.89 20.18
C GLU A 427 -4.19 -54.03 19.54
N ASN A 428 -3.51 -54.53 18.50
CA ASN A 428 -2.49 -53.76 17.78
C ASN A 428 -3.07 -52.50 17.09
N LEU A 429 -4.29 -52.59 16.58
CA LEU A 429 -4.97 -51.47 15.94
C LEU A 429 -5.34 -50.40 16.97
N GLU A 430 -5.88 -50.80 18.13
CA GLU A 430 -6.18 -49.88 19.23
C GLU A 430 -4.92 -49.13 19.69
N GLN A 431 -3.80 -49.84 19.87
CA GLN A 431 -2.53 -49.21 20.21
C GLN A 431 -2.08 -48.19 19.15
N SER A 432 -2.19 -48.55 17.86
CA SER A 432 -1.80 -47.65 16.76
C SER A 432 -2.70 -46.41 16.68
N ILE A 433 -3.99 -46.54 17.02
CA ILE A 433 -4.93 -45.42 17.09
C ILE A 433 -4.55 -44.47 18.23
N GLU A 434 -4.20 -44.99 19.41
CA GLU A 434 -3.76 -44.17 20.53
C GLU A 434 -2.46 -43.41 20.20
N GLU A 435 -1.49 -44.08 19.57
CA GLU A 435 -0.24 -43.43 19.11
C GLU A 435 -0.52 -42.33 18.08
N LEU A 436 -1.42 -42.57 17.12
CA LEU A 436 -1.82 -41.55 16.14
C LEU A 436 -2.58 -40.39 16.78
N GLN A 437 -3.44 -40.65 17.77
CA GLN A 437 -4.14 -39.59 18.50
C GLN A 437 -3.15 -38.71 19.26
N SER A 438 -2.20 -39.31 19.98
CA SER A 438 -1.14 -38.56 20.67
C SER A 438 -0.30 -37.72 19.72
N ALA A 439 0.10 -38.28 18.57
CA ALA A 439 0.85 -37.54 17.56
C ALA A 439 0.03 -36.42 16.92
N ASN A 440 -1.28 -36.61 16.77
CA ASN A 440 -2.17 -35.58 16.22
C ASN A 440 -2.40 -34.45 17.23
N GLU A 441 -2.53 -34.74 18.53
CA GLU A 441 -2.56 -33.73 19.59
C GLU A 441 -1.26 -32.93 19.62
N GLU A 442 -0.10 -33.58 19.51
CA GLU A 442 1.20 -32.89 19.40
C GLU A 442 1.28 -32.00 18.14
N LEU A 443 0.78 -32.48 16.99
CA LEU A 443 0.68 -31.66 15.78
C LEU A 443 -0.28 -30.48 15.93
N GLU A 444 -1.42 -30.64 16.61
CA GLU A 444 -2.34 -29.54 16.88
C GLU A 444 -1.67 -28.48 17.76
N THR A 445 -0.98 -28.88 18.83
CA THR A 445 -0.26 -27.92 19.69
C THR A 445 0.86 -27.18 18.96
N THR A 446 1.67 -27.87 18.16
CA THR A 446 2.71 -27.21 17.34
C THR A 446 2.13 -26.28 16.27
N ASN A 447 0.95 -26.61 15.73
CA ASN A 447 0.25 -25.75 14.79
C ASN A 447 -0.33 -24.50 15.48
N GLU A 448 -0.84 -24.63 16.71
CA GLU A 448 -1.26 -23.50 17.55
C GLU A 448 -0.07 -22.59 17.89
N GLU A 449 1.09 -23.16 18.24
CA GLU A 449 2.32 -22.39 18.47
C GLU A 449 2.81 -21.68 17.19
N LEU A 450 2.77 -22.37 16.04
CA LEU A 450 3.10 -21.76 14.75
C LEU A 450 2.12 -20.64 14.39
N GLN A 451 0.83 -20.81 14.66
CA GLN A 451 -0.15 -19.75 14.43
C GLN A 451 0.10 -18.56 15.34
N SER A 452 0.36 -18.79 16.63
CA SER A 452 0.70 -17.73 17.59
C SER A 452 1.95 -16.97 17.18
N THR A 453 3.00 -17.66 16.73
CA THR A 453 4.23 -17.00 16.26
C THR A 453 4.01 -16.24 14.96
N ASN A 454 3.10 -16.70 14.09
CA ASN A 454 2.75 -15.99 12.88
C ASN A 454 1.93 -14.72 13.18
N GLU A 455 0.99 -14.80 14.12
CA GLU A 455 0.26 -13.64 14.65
C GLU A 455 1.24 -12.63 15.27
N GLU A 456 2.22 -13.09 16.05
CA GLU A 456 3.28 -12.23 16.60
C GLU A 456 4.12 -11.59 15.47
N LEU A 457 4.51 -12.34 14.44
CA LEU A 457 5.20 -11.80 13.27
C LEU A 457 4.36 -10.76 12.52
N GLU A 458 3.07 -11.00 12.31
CA GLU A 458 2.17 -10.01 11.71
C GLU A 458 2.13 -8.73 12.54
N THR A 459 2.00 -8.83 13.87
CA THR A 459 2.03 -7.65 14.74
C THR A 459 3.37 -6.90 14.66
N THR A 460 4.50 -7.60 14.62
CA THR A 460 5.81 -6.94 14.46
C THR A 460 5.94 -6.27 13.09
N ASN A 461 5.31 -6.83 12.05
CA ASN A 461 5.31 -6.24 10.73
C ASN A 461 4.41 -5.00 10.67
N GLU A 462 3.24 -5.02 11.33
CA GLU A 462 2.39 -3.84 11.52
C GLU A 462 3.10 -2.74 12.31
N GLU A 463 3.81 -3.09 13.40
CA GLU A 463 4.63 -2.13 14.15
C GLU A 463 5.75 -1.56 13.28
N LEU A 464 6.46 -2.39 12.51
CA LEU A 464 7.49 -1.91 11.56
C LEU A 464 6.90 -1.00 10.50
N GLN A 465 5.74 -1.33 9.94
CA GLN A 465 5.06 -0.49 8.96
C GLN A 465 4.65 0.84 9.59
N SER A 466 4.09 0.84 10.80
CA SER A 466 3.78 2.06 11.55
C SER A 466 5.03 2.91 11.80
N THR A 467 6.15 2.31 12.19
CA THR A 467 7.41 3.06 12.36
C THR A 467 7.93 3.62 11.05
N ASN A 468 7.70 2.93 9.93
CA ASN A 468 8.08 3.43 8.62
C ASN A 468 7.19 4.61 8.18
N GLU A 469 5.88 4.55 8.45
CA GLU A 469 4.95 5.67 8.23
C GLU A 469 5.31 6.88 9.13
N GLU A 470 5.71 6.66 10.38
CA GLU A 470 6.24 7.71 11.26
C GLU A 470 7.57 8.30 10.74
N LEU A 471 8.46 7.48 10.18
CA LEU A 471 9.70 7.97 9.57
C LEU A 471 9.45 8.77 8.30
N GLU A 472 8.50 8.36 7.46
CA GLU A 472 8.11 9.12 6.27
C GLU A 472 7.52 10.47 6.64
N THR A 473 6.62 10.51 7.64
CA THR A 473 6.06 11.79 8.12
C THR A 473 7.12 12.70 8.71
N LEU A 474 8.05 12.18 9.53
CA LEU A 474 9.18 12.96 10.04
C LEU A 474 10.11 13.48 8.93
N ASN A 475 10.28 12.70 7.86
CA ASN A 475 11.09 13.12 6.71
C ASN A 475 10.39 14.23 5.90
N GLU A 476 9.07 14.14 5.73
CA GLU A 476 8.26 15.21 5.13
C GLU A 476 8.27 16.49 5.99
N GLU A 477 8.13 16.38 7.31
CA GLU A 477 8.24 17.52 8.22
C GLU A 477 9.64 18.15 8.16
N ALA A 478 10.71 17.35 8.16
CA ALA A 478 12.07 17.83 8.03
C ALA A 478 12.32 18.52 6.68
N ARG A 479 11.77 17.98 5.59
CA ARG A 479 11.85 18.57 4.26
C ARG A 479 11.10 19.89 4.18
N SER A 480 9.88 19.95 4.72
CA SER A 480 9.08 21.17 4.82
C SER A 480 9.81 22.23 5.65
N SER A 481 10.40 21.86 6.80
CA SER A 481 11.18 22.79 7.62
C SER A 481 12.42 23.31 6.89
N ASN A 482 13.07 22.48 6.07
CA ASN A 482 14.18 22.92 5.23
C ASN A 482 13.73 23.90 4.15
N GLU A 483 12.61 23.64 3.47
CA GLU A 483 12.04 24.53 2.47
C GLU A 483 11.65 25.89 3.07
N GLU A 484 11.07 25.90 4.29
CA GLU A 484 10.82 27.12 5.04
C GLU A 484 12.12 27.86 5.40
N MET A 485 13.15 27.15 5.87
CA MET A 485 14.45 27.75 6.16
C MET A 485 15.12 28.35 4.93
N GLU A 486 15.04 27.68 3.77
CA GLU A 486 15.56 28.22 2.51
C GLU A 486 14.81 29.48 2.09
N SER A 487 13.48 29.49 2.23
CA SER A 487 12.65 30.67 1.95
C SER A 487 13.03 31.84 2.85
N VAL A 488 13.18 31.61 4.17
CA VAL A 488 13.58 32.64 5.12
C VAL A 488 14.99 33.15 4.81
N ASN A 489 15.92 32.25 4.45
CA ASN A 489 17.27 32.65 4.05
C ASN A 489 17.28 33.53 2.80
N GLU A 490 16.46 33.21 1.79
CA GLU A 490 16.36 34.04 0.58
C GLU A 490 15.75 35.41 0.90
N GLU A 491 14.73 35.46 1.76
CA GLU A 491 14.14 36.72 2.22
C GLU A 491 15.16 37.58 2.98
N LEU A 492 15.93 36.99 3.89
CA LEU A 492 17.02 37.67 4.59
C LEU A 492 18.09 38.17 3.62
N ARG A 493 18.42 37.40 2.57
CA ARG A 493 19.37 37.81 1.54
C ARG A 493 18.87 39.03 0.78
N ILE A 494 17.60 39.03 0.35
CA ILE A 494 16.97 40.17 -0.32
C ILE A 494 16.99 41.40 0.59
N GLN A 495 16.64 41.25 1.87
CA GLN A 495 16.70 42.37 2.83
C GLN A 495 18.12 42.91 3.00
N ALA A 496 19.13 42.03 3.05
CA ALA A 496 20.52 42.43 3.14
C ALA A 496 20.98 43.20 1.89
N GLU A 497 20.57 42.77 0.69
CA GLU A 497 20.85 43.47 -0.56
C GLU A 497 20.16 44.84 -0.61
N GLN A 498 18.89 44.93 -0.19
CA GLN A 498 18.16 46.19 -0.10
C GLN A 498 18.83 47.16 0.89
N ALA A 499 19.22 46.67 2.08
CA ALA A 499 19.93 47.47 3.07
C ALA A 499 21.28 47.96 2.53
N ALA A 500 22.03 47.11 1.81
CA ALA A 500 23.26 47.52 1.15
C ALA A 500 23.02 48.57 0.06
N GLY A 501 21.93 48.44 -0.71
CA GLY A 501 21.49 49.43 -1.69
C GLY A 501 21.16 50.79 -1.07
N TYR A 502 20.39 50.80 0.02
CA TYR A 502 20.09 52.04 0.78
C TYR A 502 21.35 52.68 1.34
N ARG A 503 22.29 51.90 1.88
CA ARG A 503 23.56 52.41 2.38
C ARG A 503 24.38 53.08 1.27
N LEU A 504 24.53 52.43 0.11
CA LEU A 504 25.23 53.01 -1.04
C LEU A 504 24.55 54.28 -1.57
N HIS A 505 23.22 54.31 -1.55
CA HIS A 505 22.45 55.49 -1.92
C HIS A 505 22.72 56.66 -0.96
N LEU A 506 22.66 56.43 0.35
CA LEU A 506 22.97 57.44 1.37
C LEU A 506 24.41 57.96 1.24
N GLU A 507 25.39 57.07 1.05
CA GLU A 507 26.78 57.47 0.80
C GLU A 507 26.91 58.33 -0.47
N SER A 508 26.17 58.00 -1.52
CA SER A 508 26.16 58.77 -2.78
C SER A 508 25.57 60.17 -2.59
N VAL A 509 24.46 60.29 -1.84
CA VAL A 509 23.86 61.58 -1.47
C VAL A 509 24.85 62.40 -0.67
N LEU A 510 25.41 61.85 0.42
CA LEU A 510 26.39 62.54 1.27
C LEU A 510 27.66 62.95 0.50
N ARG A 511 28.08 62.17 -0.50
CA ARG A 511 29.23 62.48 -1.36
C ARG A 511 28.94 63.60 -2.36
N SER A 512 27.69 63.76 -2.79
CA SER A 512 27.29 64.83 -3.72
C SER A 512 27.15 66.20 -3.04
N MET A 513 27.02 66.23 -1.71
CA MET A 513 26.90 67.48 -0.95
C MET A 513 28.25 68.18 -0.84
N ASN A 514 28.31 69.44 -1.24
CA ASN A 514 29.50 70.29 -1.09
C ASN A 514 29.60 70.91 0.32
N ALA A 515 29.37 70.10 1.35
CA ALA A 515 29.39 70.52 2.74
C ALA A 515 29.95 69.40 3.63
N GLY A 516 30.65 69.77 4.70
CA GLY A 516 31.13 68.85 5.72
C GLY A 516 30.01 68.44 6.63
N ILE A 517 29.68 67.16 6.69
CA ILE A 517 28.65 66.63 7.58
C ILE A 517 29.35 65.75 8.60
N VAL A 518 29.16 66.09 9.87
CA VAL A 518 29.72 65.36 11.01
C VAL A 518 28.57 65.06 11.96
N VAL A 519 28.40 63.78 12.29
CA VAL A 519 27.39 63.33 13.27
C VAL A 519 28.11 62.98 14.55
N LEU A 520 27.64 63.52 15.67
CA LEU A 520 28.16 63.28 17.01
C LEU A 520 27.10 62.58 17.87
N ASP A 521 27.53 61.75 18.81
CA ASP A 521 26.65 61.23 19.86
C ASP A 521 26.45 62.24 21.02
N ALA A 522 25.65 61.84 22.01
CA ALA A 522 25.39 62.64 23.21
C ALA A 522 26.65 62.98 24.05
N ARG A 523 27.80 62.33 23.81
CA ARG A 523 29.09 62.61 24.47
C ARG A 523 30.06 63.39 23.57
N HIS A 524 29.57 63.93 22.45
CA HIS A 524 30.36 64.62 21.42
C HIS A 524 31.43 63.72 20.77
N THR A 525 31.18 62.41 20.75
CA THR A 525 32.00 61.44 20.03
C THR A 525 31.57 61.37 18.58
N ILE A 526 32.52 61.37 17.66
CA ILE A 526 32.26 61.35 16.22
C ILE A 526 31.73 59.98 15.80
N GLN A 527 30.52 59.97 15.26
CA GLN A 527 29.83 58.80 14.71
C GLN A 527 29.92 58.76 13.18
N SER A 528 29.94 59.93 12.53
CA SER A 528 30.07 60.02 11.07
C SER A 528 30.97 61.19 10.69
N TRP A 529 31.75 60.99 9.64
CA TRP A 529 32.69 61.96 9.09
C TRP A 529 32.69 61.83 7.57
N ASN A 530 32.00 62.76 6.88
CA ASN A 530 31.82 62.63 5.44
C ASN A 530 33.07 63.02 4.62
N ARG A 531 33.07 62.67 3.34
CA ARG A 531 34.21 62.87 2.42
C ARG A 531 34.64 64.33 2.28
N TRP A 532 33.72 65.28 2.40
CA TRP A 532 34.08 66.70 2.40
C TRP A 532 35.00 67.01 3.58
N SER A 533 34.64 66.56 4.79
CA SER A 533 35.45 66.74 6.00
C SER A 533 36.82 66.06 5.88
N GLU A 534 36.90 64.88 5.27
CA GLU A 534 38.20 64.25 4.95
C GLU A 534 39.05 65.09 4.01
N ASN A 535 38.46 65.60 2.93
CA ASN A 535 39.16 66.36 1.92
C ASN A 535 39.62 67.75 2.41
N THR A 536 38.82 68.38 3.28
CA THR A 536 39.10 69.73 3.80
C THR A 536 40.09 69.66 4.95
N TRP A 537 39.89 68.75 5.92
CA TRP A 537 40.67 68.70 7.15
C TRP A 537 41.83 67.69 7.11
N GLY A 538 41.79 66.71 6.21
CA GLY A 538 42.89 65.77 5.98
C GLY A 538 42.90 64.51 6.86
N LEU A 539 41.87 64.28 7.67
CA LEU A 539 41.70 63.08 8.50
C LEU A 539 40.66 62.14 7.89
N ARG A 540 40.94 60.83 7.85
CA ARG A 540 40.01 59.81 7.33
C ARG A 540 38.91 59.50 8.34
N ALA A 541 37.73 59.11 7.87
CA ALA A 541 36.59 58.76 8.71
C ALA A 541 36.92 57.67 9.74
N GLU A 542 37.68 56.65 9.34
CA GLU A 542 38.12 55.54 10.22
C GLU A 542 39.07 55.99 11.34
N GLU A 543 39.81 57.08 11.14
CA GLU A 543 40.79 57.60 12.12
C GLU A 543 40.12 58.45 13.20
N VAL A 544 38.98 59.06 12.87
CA VAL A 544 38.27 60.01 13.75
C VAL A 544 37.01 59.41 14.38
N ALA A 545 36.42 58.38 13.78
CA ALA A 545 35.27 57.69 14.34
C ALA A 545 35.58 57.16 15.76
N GLY A 546 34.70 57.42 16.72
CA GLY A 546 34.91 57.04 18.12
C GLY A 546 35.81 57.98 18.92
N THR A 547 36.37 59.04 18.30
CA THR A 547 37.12 60.08 19.01
C THR A 547 36.22 61.26 19.38
N SER A 548 36.62 62.01 20.42
CA SER A 548 35.89 63.21 20.86
C SER A 548 36.18 64.39 19.94
N PHE A 549 35.12 65.05 19.46
CA PHE A 549 35.21 66.17 18.52
C PHE A 549 36.07 67.33 19.05
N ASP A 550 36.00 67.61 20.35
CA ASP A 550 36.76 68.67 21.02
C ASP A 550 38.28 68.45 21.00
N LYS A 551 38.72 67.21 20.76
CA LYS A 551 40.14 66.81 20.75
C LYS A 551 40.74 66.75 19.36
N LEU A 552 39.96 67.05 18.31
CA LEU A 552 40.46 67.07 16.95
C LEU A 552 41.44 68.23 16.74
N ASP A 553 42.66 67.90 16.36
CA ASP A 553 43.66 68.87 15.91
C ASP A 553 43.52 69.09 14.40
N ILE A 554 42.49 69.86 14.03
CA ILE A 554 42.23 70.28 12.65
C ILE A 554 42.39 71.80 12.56
N GLY A 555 42.65 72.31 11.35
CA GLY A 555 42.87 73.75 11.12
C GLY A 555 41.66 74.66 11.39
N LEU A 556 40.58 74.16 11.98
CA LEU A 556 39.39 74.89 12.41
C LEU A 556 39.40 75.03 13.95
N PRO A 557 39.08 76.20 14.53
CA PRO A 557 39.03 76.37 15.98
C PRO A 557 37.76 75.73 16.59
N VAL A 558 37.71 74.39 16.64
CA VAL A 558 36.55 73.59 17.07
C VAL A 558 36.05 73.93 18.47
N LEU A 559 36.94 74.38 19.36
CA LEU A 559 36.58 74.81 20.72
C LEU A 559 35.59 75.98 20.74
N GLN A 560 35.55 76.82 19.71
CA GLN A 560 34.58 77.92 19.59
C GLN A 560 33.15 77.43 19.35
N LEU A 561 32.97 76.17 18.93
CA LEU A 561 31.65 75.56 18.74
C LEU A 561 31.09 74.93 20.02
N ARG A 562 31.89 74.80 21.08
CA ARG A 562 31.50 74.09 22.29
C ARG A 562 30.23 74.64 22.92
N ASP A 563 30.12 75.96 23.05
CA ASP A 563 28.93 76.61 23.59
C ASP A 563 27.70 76.37 22.70
N SER A 564 27.91 76.31 21.37
CA SER A 564 26.86 76.02 20.38
C SER A 564 26.39 74.56 20.45
N LEU A 565 27.32 73.61 20.67
CA LEU A 565 27.00 72.19 20.89
C LEU A 565 26.16 72.00 22.15
N ILE A 566 26.55 72.64 23.26
CA ILE A 566 25.85 72.55 24.55
C ILE A 566 24.46 73.19 24.47
N ALA A 567 24.35 74.38 23.85
CA ALA A 567 23.08 75.09 23.70
C ALA A 567 22.05 74.27 22.91
N VAL A 568 22.46 73.67 21.78
CA VAL A 568 21.57 72.83 20.96
C VAL A 568 21.25 71.50 21.65
N GLN A 569 22.23 70.88 22.32
CA GLN A 569 22.02 69.61 23.02
C GLN A 569 21.06 69.74 24.21
N SER A 570 21.15 70.84 24.96
CA SER A 570 20.27 71.14 26.09
C SER A 570 18.88 71.63 25.67
N GLY A 571 18.65 71.85 24.37
CA GLY A 571 17.40 72.35 23.82
C GLY A 571 17.17 73.85 24.07
N SER A 572 18.19 74.61 24.49
CA SER A 572 18.06 76.06 24.67
C SER A 572 18.00 76.80 23.34
N GLU A 573 18.59 76.23 22.28
CA GLU A 573 18.50 76.72 20.91
C GLU A 573 18.11 75.55 19.98
N GLU A 574 17.22 75.80 19.02
CA GLU A 574 16.83 74.79 18.02
C GLU A 574 17.99 74.47 17.06
N HIS A 575 18.75 75.50 16.70
CA HIS A 575 19.98 75.38 15.93
C HIS A 575 20.93 76.53 16.27
N ALA A 576 22.23 76.27 16.19
CA ALA A 576 23.26 77.29 16.39
C ALA A 576 24.11 77.44 15.12
N GLU A 577 24.42 78.67 14.72
CA GLU A 577 25.27 78.95 13.56
C GLU A 577 26.46 79.82 13.98
N ARG A 578 27.65 79.45 13.52
CA ARG A 578 28.89 80.19 13.76
C ARG A 578 29.74 80.25 12.50
N GLN A 579 30.34 81.41 12.25
CA GLN A 579 31.36 81.56 11.23
C GLN A 579 32.74 81.50 11.89
N LEU A 580 33.61 80.68 11.32
CA LEU A 580 34.92 80.36 11.86
C LEU A 580 35.96 80.51 10.75
N GLU A 581 37.03 81.24 11.04
CA GLU A 581 38.20 81.24 10.17
C GLU A 581 39.06 80.01 10.48
N GLY A 582 39.37 79.25 9.44
CA GLY A 582 40.22 78.06 9.53
C GLY A 582 41.21 77.97 8.38
N VAL A 583 42.02 76.91 8.44
CA VAL A 583 43.01 76.58 7.40
C VAL A 583 42.73 75.16 6.93
N ASP A 584 42.56 74.97 5.62
CA ASP A 584 42.39 73.65 5.02
C ASP A 584 43.71 72.85 5.03
N ARG A 585 43.65 71.55 4.71
CA ARG A 585 44.84 70.68 4.64
C ARG A 585 45.91 71.13 3.63
N ARG A 586 45.58 72.07 2.73
CA ARG A 586 46.49 72.62 1.71
C ARG A 586 47.08 73.97 2.14
N GLY A 587 46.78 74.44 3.35
CA GLY A 587 47.28 75.71 3.89
C GLY A 587 46.49 76.94 3.44
N ARG A 588 45.35 76.76 2.77
CA ARG A 588 44.49 77.88 2.34
C ARG A 588 43.58 78.31 3.48
N ARG A 589 43.47 79.62 3.69
CA ARG A 589 42.50 80.20 4.63
C ARG A 589 41.10 80.03 4.07
N ILE A 590 40.22 79.46 4.89
CA ILE A 590 38.81 79.25 4.57
C ILE A 590 37.94 79.90 5.65
N LEU A 591 36.89 80.60 5.23
CA LEU A 591 35.83 81.06 6.12
C LEU A 591 34.74 80.01 6.10
N CYS A 592 34.58 79.29 7.21
CA CYS A 592 33.67 78.18 7.32
C CYS A 592 32.44 78.59 8.15
N ARG A 593 31.24 78.43 7.57
CA ARG A 593 29.98 78.50 8.31
C ARG A 593 29.67 77.12 8.86
N ALA A 594 29.65 77.00 10.18
CA ALA A 594 29.28 75.79 10.91
C ALA A 594 27.88 75.94 11.49
N ARG A 595 26.97 75.03 11.12
CA ARG A 595 25.62 74.93 11.67
C ARG A 595 25.49 73.67 12.50
N VAL A 596 25.06 73.81 13.75
CA VAL A 596 24.80 72.73 14.70
C VAL A 596 23.30 72.52 14.83
N THR A 597 22.85 71.28 14.72
CA THR A 597 21.44 70.87 14.86
C THR A 597 21.33 69.61 15.71
N GLY A 598 20.23 69.45 16.44
CA GLY A 598 19.96 68.24 17.22
C GLY A 598 19.51 67.07 16.33
N LEU A 599 19.99 65.87 16.61
CA LEU A 599 19.50 64.63 15.99
C LEU A 599 18.42 64.04 16.89
N ILE A 600 17.16 64.33 16.56
CA ILE A 600 15.99 63.97 17.36
C ILE A 600 15.33 62.72 16.75
N ASP A 601 14.96 61.73 17.57
CA ASP A 601 14.17 60.58 17.12
C ASP A 601 12.68 60.92 16.98
N GLU A 602 11.87 59.95 16.53
CA GLU A 602 10.42 60.09 16.38
C GLU A 602 9.68 60.38 17.70
N ASN A 603 10.28 60.06 18.85
CA ASN A 603 9.75 60.29 20.19
C ASN A 603 10.20 61.63 20.79
N GLY A 604 10.95 62.45 20.05
CA GLY A 604 11.47 63.73 20.53
C GLY A 604 12.74 63.61 21.37
N ALA A 605 13.35 62.43 21.47
CA ALA A 605 14.57 62.22 22.24
C ALA A 605 15.81 62.58 21.41
N ASN A 606 16.64 63.48 21.94
CA ASN A 606 17.90 63.88 21.29
C ASN A 606 18.96 62.78 21.44
N HIS A 607 19.32 62.14 20.32
CA HIS A 607 20.31 61.06 20.24
C HIS A 607 21.73 61.55 19.88
N GLY A 608 21.88 62.82 19.50
CA GLY A 608 23.17 63.34 19.04
C GLY A 608 23.09 64.72 18.39
N LEU A 609 24.17 65.14 17.75
CA LEU A 609 24.26 66.42 17.07
C LEU A 609 24.71 66.22 15.62
N VAL A 610 24.13 66.97 14.70
CA VAL A 610 24.60 67.05 13.32
C VAL A 610 25.23 68.41 13.09
N LEU A 611 26.49 68.41 12.68
CA LEU A 611 27.24 69.60 12.27
C LEU A 611 27.34 69.64 10.76
N VAL A 612 26.97 70.77 10.17
CA VAL A 612 27.12 71.06 8.75
C VAL A 612 28.09 72.22 8.58
N PHE A 613 29.20 71.97 7.90
CA PHE A 613 30.26 72.92 7.56
C PHE A 613 30.17 73.32 6.10
N GLN A 614 30.14 74.62 5.82
CA GLN A 614 30.11 75.17 4.47
C GLN A 614 31.25 76.17 4.29
N ASP A 615 32.00 76.05 3.20
CA ASP A 615 32.99 77.05 2.80
C ASP A 615 32.27 78.23 2.13
N ILE A 616 32.29 79.39 2.77
CA ILE A 616 31.64 80.63 2.30
C ILE A 616 32.67 81.69 1.86
N THR A 617 33.92 81.28 1.64
CA THR A 617 35.02 82.19 1.31
C THR A 617 34.74 82.98 0.04
N GLU A 618 34.30 82.31 -1.04
CA GLU A 618 34.00 82.95 -2.33
C GLU A 618 32.78 83.87 -2.27
N GLU A 619 31.71 83.44 -1.59
CA GLU A 619 30.48 84.22 -1.38
C GLU A 619 30.83 85.56 -0.72
N ARG A 620 31.64 85.53 0.33
CA ARG A 620 32.06 86.73 1.05
C ARG A 620 32.91 87.67 0.19
N THR A 621 33.82 87.13 -0.62
CA THR A 621 34.65 87.96 -1.51
C THR A 621 33.84 88.63 -2.64
N ASN A 622 32.82 87.94 -3.18
CA ASN A 622 31.96 88.49 -4.22
C ASN A 622 31.03 89.59 -3.70
N GLU A 623 30.50 89.43 -2.49
CA GLU A 623 29.73 90.48 -1.82
C GLU A 623 30.55 91.77 -1.63
N ASP A 624 31.79 91.63 -1.17
CA ASP A 624 32.69 92.75 -0.94
C ASP A 624 33.08 93.46 -2.24
N PHE A 625 33.28 92.70 -3.33
CA PHE A 625 33.55 93.23 -4.67
C PHE A 625 32.35 94.01 -5.24
N THR A 626 31.14 93.46 -5.13
CA THR A 626 29.90 94.10 -5.62
C THR A 626 29.65 95.43 -4.90
N ARG A 627 29.89 95.48 -3.58
CA ARG A 627 29.81 96.70 -2.77
C ARG A 627 30.85 97.76 -3.16
N HIS A 628 31.99 97.34 -3.73
CA HIS A 628 32.99 98.26 -4.25
C HIS A 628 32.55 98.90 -5.58
N LEU A 629 32.02 98.09 -6.53
CA LEU A 629 31.58 98.57 -7.84
C LEU A 629 30.45 99.61 -7.74
N GLY A 630 29.47 99.38 -6.85
CA GLY A 630 28.36 100.31 -6.62
C GLY A 630 28.81 101.70 -6.14
N ARG A 631 29.88 101.78 -5.34
CA ARG A 631 30.45 103.07 -4.90
C ARG A 631 31.11 103.84 -6.04
N VAL A 632 31.76 103.15 -6.97
CA VAL A 632 32.47 103.78 -8.11
C VAL A 632 31.47 104.39 -9.10
N LEU A 633 30.41 103.67 -9.46
CA LEU A 633 29.39 104.14 -10.40
C LEU A 633 28.57 105.32 -9.86
N GLY A 634 28.27 105.34 -8.56
CA GLY A 634 27.53 106.43 -7.92
C GLY A 634 28.22 107.80 -8.02
N ALA A 635 29.55 107.83 -7.95
CA ALA A 635 30.34 109.07 -7.89
C ALA A 635 30.73 109.67 -9.26
N ALA A 636 30.34 109.06 -10.39
CA ALA A 636 30.73 109.51 -11.72
C ALA A 636 30.10 110.87 -12.12
N LEU A 637 30.87 111.70 -12.84
CA LEU A 637 30.44 113.04 -13.29
C LEU A 637 29.47 113.01 -14.49
N ASN A 638 29.53 111.96 -15.32
CA ASN A 638 28.57 111.75 -16.41
C ASN A 638 27.20 111.39 -15.83
N GLN A 639 26.13 111.79 -16.51
CA GLN A 639 24.78 111.46 -16.06
C GLN A 639 24.47 110.03 -16.52
N ILE A 640 24.25 109.12 -15.57
CA ILE A 640 23.95 107.71 -15.85
C ILE A 640 22.56 107.40 -15.30
N TYR A 641 21.68 106.95 -16.18
CA TYR A 641 20.32 106.57 -15.88
C TYR A 641 20.11 105.10 -16.23
N PHE A 642 19.52 104.34 -15.32
CA PHE A 642 18.99 103.02 -15.59
C PHE A 642 17.48 103.14 -15.65
N VAL A 643 16.89 102.63 -16.71
CA VAL A 643 15.48 102.86 -17.06
C VAL A 643 14.83 101.55 -17.43
N ASP A 644 13.58 101.36 -17.02
CA ASP A 644 12.78 100.21 -17.41
C ASP A 644 12.40 100.32 -18.91
N PRO A 645 12.69 99.31 -19.75
CA PRO A 645 12.48 99.37 -21.20
C PRO A 645 11.00 99.48 -21.60
N LYS A 646 10.07 99.01 -20.76
CA LYS A 646 8.63 99.00 -21.04
C LYS A 646 7.95 100.27 -20.57
N THR A 647 8.31 100.77 -19.39
CA THR A 647 7.63 101.92 -18.77
C THR A 647 8.39 103.23 -18.94
N LEU A 648 9.65 103.17 -19.37
CA LEU A 648 10.60 104.30 -19.44
C LEU A 648 10.78 105.04 -18.11
N ARG A 649 10.45 104.40 -16.98
CA ARG A 649 10.68 104.96 -15.64
C ARG A 649 12.09 104.67 -15.17
N PHE A 650 12.65 105.62 -14.42
CA PHE A 650 13.97 105.44 -13.83
C PHE A 650 13.95 104.36 -12.76
N LEU A 651 14.93 103.46 -12.81
CA LEU A 651 15.20 102.37 -11.87
C LEU A 651 16.39 102.70 -10.96
N LEU A 652 17.38 103.42 -11.48
CA LEU A 652 18.54 103.92 -10.74
C LEU A 652 19.11 105.15 -11.45
N VAL A 653 19.56 106.15 -10.69
CA VAL A 653 20.22 107.35 -11.24
C VAL A 653 21.43 107.69 -10.39
N ASN A 654 22.57 107.95 -11.04
CA ASN A 654 23.80 108.30 -10.31
C ASN A 654 23.79 109.76 -9.81
N ASP A 655 24.75 110.13 -8.97
CA ASP A 655 24.81 111.48 -8.38
C ASP A 655 25.05 112.57 -9.46
N GLY A 656 25.75 112.23 -10.54
CA GLY A 656 25.98 113.13 -11.69
C GLY A 656 24.69 113.56 -12.38
N ALA A 657 23.77 112.62 -12.60
CA ALA A 657 22.42 112.86 -13.13
C ALA A 657 21.60 113.78 -12.21
N GLN A 658 21.56 113.49 -10.91
CA GLN A 658 20.82 114.28 -9.93
C GLN A 658 21.29 115.73 -9.88
N LYS A 659 22.61 115.95 -9.83
CA LYS A 659 23.20 117.31 -9.78
C LYS A 659 22.90 118.12 -11.04
N LYS A 660 22.89 117.49 -12.22
CA LYS A 660 22.68 118.18 -13.50
C LYS A 660 21.22 118.48 -13.79
N LEU A 661 20.30 117.62 -13.38
CA LEU A 661 18.86 117.89 -13.51
C LEU A 661 18.31 118.71 -12.34
N GLY A 662 19.02 118.78 -11.21
CA GLY A 662 18.53 119.47 -10.00
C GLY A 662 17.40 118.73 -9.30
N LEU A 663 17.21 117.44 -9.59
CA LEU A 663 16.18 116.56 -9.01
C LEU A 663 16.82 115.51 -8.12
N THR A 664 16.17 115.20 -7.00
CA THR A 664 16.58 114.09 -6.12
C THR A 664 16.27 112.74 -6.76
N THR A 665 16.95 111.67 -6.33
CA THR A 665 16.67 110.30 -6.78
C THR A 665 15.18 109.96 -6.68
N GLN A 666 14.54 110.30 -5.55
CA GLN A 666 13.16 109.94 -5.29
C GLN A 666 12.17 110.67 -6.22
N GLN A 667 12.49 111.91 -6.62
CA GLN A 667 11.71 112.64 -7.62
C GLN A 667 11.90 112.05 -9.01
N LEU A 668 13.13 111.67 -9.38
CA LEU A 668 13.43 111.04 -10.66
C LEU A 668 12.72 109.69 -10.81
N MET A 669 12.68 108.86 -9.77
CA MET A 669 11.97 107.56 -9.81
C MET A 669 10.44 107.67 -10.01
N GLN A 670 9.86 108.86 -9.81
CA GLN A 670 8.41 109.09 -9.96
C GLN A 670 8.01 109.59 -11.34
N ILE A 671 8.98 110.01 -12.16
CA ILE A 671 8.76 110.51 -13.52
C ILE A 671 9.35 109.51 -14.53
N ALA A 672 9.00 109.68 -15.81
CA ALA A 672 9.55 108.89 -16.89
C ALA A 672 10.55 109.69 -17.71
N LEU A 673 11.42 109.00 -18.45
CA LEU A 673 12.42 109.60 -19.32
C LEU A 673 11.87 110.68 -20.29
N PRO A 674 10.68 110.55 -20.91
CA PRO A 674 10.12 111.59 -21.76
C PRO A 674 9.87 112.93 -21.03
N ASP A 675 9.60 112.90 -19.72
CA ASP A 675 9.25 114.12 -18.96
C ASP A 675 10.42 115.12 -18.91
N ILE A 676 11.65 114.59 -18.88
CA ILE A 676 12.89 115.38 -18.90
C ILE A 676 13.42 115.63 -20.32
N LEU A 677 12.77 115.08 -21.35
CA LEU A 677 13.12 115.23 -22.77
C LEU A 677 12.04 116.03 -23.52
N PRO A 678 12.09 117.38 -23.49
CA PRO A 678 11.06 118.24 -24.09
C PRO A 678 10.78 118.03 -25.58
N ARG A 679 11.69 117.39 -26.32
CA ARG A 679 11.64 117.26 -27.79
C ARG A 679 11.26 115.88 -28.31
N ILE A 680 11.10 114.88 -27.44
CA ILE A 680 10.86 113.50 -27.84
C ILE A 680 9.73 112.92 -26.99
N SER A 681 8.68 112.41 -27.64
CA SER A 681 7.57 111.78 -26.92
C SER A 681 7.91 110.36 -26.45
N ALA A 682 7.05 109.77 -25.61
CA ALA A 682 7.22 108.38 -25.15
C ALA A 682 7.17 107.38 -26.32
N ASP A 683 6.23 107.56 -27.26
CA ASP A 683 6.08 106.69 -28.43
C ASP A 683 7.31 106.79 -29.35
N ASP A 684 7.86 108.00 -29.52
CA ASP A 684 9.09 108.21 -30.29
C ASP A 684 10.31 107.54 -29.62
N LEU A 685 10.40 107.57 -28.28
CA LEU A 685 11.47 106.87 -27.56
C LEU A 685 11.33 105.35 -27.64
N HIS A 686 10.11 104.81 -27.57
CA HIS A 686 9.89 103.38 -27.77
C HIS A 686 10.26 102.95 -29.19
N ALA A 687 9.90 103.73 -30.21
CA ALA A 687 10.30 103.47 -31.60
C ALA A 687 11.83 103.59 -31.75
N LEU A 688 12.45 104.60 -31.13
CA LEU A 688 13.89 104.80 -31.14
C LEU A 688 14.62 103.63 -30.46
N PHE A 689 14.11 103.09 -29.36
CA PHE A 689 14.74 101.97 -28.64
C PHE A 689 14.31 100.59 -29.14
N ALA A 690 13.37 100.46 -30.07
CA ALA A 690 12.93 99.17 -30.61
C ALA A 690 14.06 98.37 -31.30
N PRO A 691 14.97 98.97 -32.10
CA PRO A 691 16.13 98.27 -32.66
C PRO A 691 17.13 97.79 -31.58
N LEU A 692 17.25 98.53 -30.47
CA LEU A 692 18.04 98.15 -29.30
C LEU A 692 17.44 96.94 -28.58
N ILE A 693 16.13 96.98 -28.33
CA ILE A 693 15.41 95.94 -27.57
C ILE A 693 15.30 94.64 -28.37
N SER A 694 15.17 94.73 -29.69
CA SER A 694 15.18 93.57 -30.59
C SER A 694 16.56 92.99 -30.87
N GLY A 695 17.63 93.69 -30.45
CA GLY A 695 19.02 93.27 -30.67
C GLY A 695 19.56 93.57 -32.08
N GLU A 696 18.84 94.35 -32.89
CA GLU A 696 19.28 94.78 -34.22
C GLU A 696 20.45 95.78 -34.15
N GLN A 697 20.52 96.59 -33.07
CA GLN A 697 21.62 97.50 -32.78
C GLN A 697 22.13 97.33 -31.34
N ALA A 698 23.44 97.41 -31.15
CA ALA A 698 24.07 97.26 -29.83
C ALA A 698 24.00 98.53 -28.96
N GLU A 699 24.01 99.70 -29.60
CA GLU A 699 23.86 101.00 -28.94
C GLU A 699 23.13 101.97 -29.86
N ILE A 700 22.39 102.91 -29.26
CA ILE A 700 21.80 104.04 -29.99
C ILE A 700 22.29 105.32 -29.37
N VAL A 701 22.86 106.17 -30.22
CA VAL A 701 23.33 107.49 -29.85
C VAL A 701 22.45 108.52 -30.54
N PHE A 702 21.84 109.40 -29.75
CA PHE A 702 21.02 110.48 -30.27
C PHE A 702 21.28 111.78 -29.53
N GLU A 703 21.13 112.90 -30.24
CA GLU A 703 21.23 114.23 -29.67
C GLU A 703 19.83 114.78 -29.39
N THR A 704 19.64 115.31 -28.19
CA THR A 704 18.38 115.89 -27.76
C THR A 704 18.63 117.01 -26.75
N ALA A 705 17.56 117.70 -26.34
CA ALA A 705 17.63 118.64 -25.23
C ALA A 705 17.08 117.96 -23.98
N PHE A 706 17.79 118.09 -22.86
CA PHE A 706 17.31 117.71 -21.54
C PHE A 706 16.85 118.95 -20.79
N ARG A 707 15.77 118.82 -20.03
CA ARG A 707 15.19 119.90 -19.22
C ARG A 707 15.48 119.66 -17.75
N ALA A 708 16.16 120.62 -17.12
CA ALA A 708 16.40 120.62 -15.69
C ALA A 708 15.19 121.14 -14.89
N ALA A 709 15.20 120.94 -13.58
CA ALA A 709 14.12 121.35 -12.67
C ALA A 709 13.89 122.87 -12.63
N ASP A 710 14.92 123.66 -12.92
CA ASP A 710 14.82 125.14 -13.01
C ASP A 710 14.20 125.62 -14.34
N GLY A 711 13.81 124.69 -15.22
CA GLY A 711 13.21 124.96 -16.52
C GLY A 711 14.23 125.24 -17.62
N SER A 712 15.53 125.22 -17.33
CA SER A 712 16.56 125.37 -18.36
C SER A 712 16.67 124.12 -19.22
N GLU A 713 16.82 124.32 -20.54
CA GLU A 713 17.09 123.24 -21.49
C GLU A 713 18.55 123.28 -21.91
N PHE A 714 19.22 122.13 -21.84
CA PHE A 714 20.59 121.98 -22.32
C PHE A 714 20.69 120.90 -23.40
N PRO A 715 21.44 121.14 -24.48
CA PRO A 715 21.69 120.12 -25.48
C PRO A 715 22.63 119.04 -24.91
N ALA A 716 22.27 117.79 -25.12
CA ALA A 716 23.07 116.65 -24.71
C ALA A 716 22.98 115.52 -25.74
N GLN A 717 24.04 114.73 -25.78
CA GLN A 717 24.09 113.46 -26.47
C GLN A 717 23.84 112.35 -25.47
N ALA A 718 22.86 111.50 -25.75
CA ALA A 718 22.55 110.32 -24.97
C ALA A 718 23.01 109.08 -25.73
N CYS A 719 23.85 108.26 -25.11
CA CYS A 719 24.15 106.91 -25.57
C CYS A 719 23.32 105.93 -24.75
N VAL A 720 22.57 105.06 -25.43
CA VAL A 720 21.65 104.11 -24.82
C VAL A 720 22.06 102.70 -25.21
N GLN A 721 22.11 101.83 -24.22
CA GLN A 721 22.39 100.40 -24.37
C GLN A 721 21.32 99.60 -23.63
N TYR A 722 20.98 98.44 -24.19
CA TYR A 722 19.99 97.53 -23.62
C TYR A 722 20.67 96.28 -23.06
N PHE A 723 20.34 95.94 -21.83
CA PHE A 723 20.85 94.77 -21.12
C PHE A 723 19.69 93.79 -20.89
N PRO A 724 19.43 92.87 -21.84
CA PRO A 724 18.30 91.92 -21.76
C PRO A 724 18.48 90.84 -20.69
N ASP A 725 19.72 90.53 -20.32
CA ASP A 725 20.05 89.43 -19.41
C ASP A 725 19.91 89.81 -17.92
N GLU A 726 19.67 91.08 -17.62
CA GLU A 726 19.39 91.56 -16.26
C GLU A 726 17.93 91.27 -15.87
N ALA A 727 17.67 91.04 -14.57
CA ALA A 727 16.33 90.72 -14.06
C ALA A 727 15.87 91.77 -13.02
N PRO A 728 15.04 92.77 -13.40
CA PRO A 728 14.40 92.97 -14.71
C PRO A 728 15.34 93.57 -15.78
N PRO A 729 15.02 93.44 -17.08
CA PRO A 729 15.84 94.01 -18.16
C PRO A 729 15.94 95.53 -18.03
N ILE A 730 17.12 96.10 -18.32
CA ILE A 730 17.38 97.53 -18.12
C ILE A 730 17.91 98.21 -19.39
N LEU A 731 17.49 99.45 -19.59
CA LEU A 731 18.15 100.39 -20.50
C LEU A 731 19.10 101.28 -19.70
N THR A 732 20.36 101.33 -20.10
CA THR A 732 21.34 102.25 -19.51
C THR A 732 21.56 103.42 -20.45
N LEU A 733 21.35 104.64 -19.95
CA LEU A 733 21.58 105.88 -20.68
C LEU A 733 22.74 106.63 -20.04
N ILE A 734 23.79 106.85 -20.82
CA ILE A 734 24.90 107.72 -20.45
C ILE A 734 24.75 109.02 -21.24
N VAL A 735 24.55 110.12 -20.52
CA VAL A 735 24.25 111.42 -21.11
C VAL A 735 25.38 112.40 -20.85
N GLN A 736 25.85 113.02 -21.94
CA GLN A 736 26.91 114.02 -21.94
C GLN A 736 26.41 115.31 -22.59
N GLN A 737 26.60 116.45 -21.91
CA GLN A 737 26.19 117.77 -22.40
C GLN A 737 27.08 118.20 -23.58
N THR A 738 26.48 118.61 -24.70
CA THR A 738 27.20 118.95 -25.96
C THR A 738 27.36 120.45 -26.22
N GLY A 739 26.86 121.29 -25.30
CA GLY A 739 26.94 122.76 -25.35
C GLY A 739 28.36 123.32 -25.19
N ASN A 740 29.19 123.15 -26.22
CA ASN A 740 30.32 123.99 -26.64
C ASN A 740 31.04 123.47 -27.91
N ARG A 741 30.43 122.57 -28.70
CA ARG A 741 31.02 122.10 -29.98
C ARG A 741 30.87 123.09 -31.16
N ALA A 742 30.03 124.13 -31.03
CA ALA A 742 29.81 125.12 -32.08
C ALA A 742 30.93 126.17 -32.25
N GLU A 743 31.95 126.21 -31.38
CA GLU A 743 33.09 127.14 -31.51
C GLU A 743 34.38 126.50 -32.07
N ILE A 744 34.41 125.18 -32.33
CA ILE A 744 35.64 124.47 -32.76
C ILE A 744 35.59 124.02 -34.25
N GLY A 745 34.43 124.10 -34.91
CA GLY A 745 34.22 123.61 -36.28
C GLY A 745 34.73 124.49 -37.44
N ALA A 746 35.35 125.64 -37.18
CA ALA A 746 35.83 126.57 -38.22
C ALA A 746 37.36 126.68 -38.33
N GLY A 747 38.12 125.82 -37.64
CA GLY A 747 39.57 125.83 -37.74
C GLY A 747 40.14 124.48 -37.34
N ILE A 748 40.37 123.62 -38.34
CA ILE A 748 41.50 122.67 -38.50
C ILE A 748 41.12 121.83 -39.74
N ASP A 749 41.09 122.50 -40.88
CA ASP A 749 41.33 121.90 -42.19
C ASP A 749 42.60 122.57 -42.69
N ARG A 750 43.75 122.11 -42.16
CA ARG A 750 45.15 122.36 -42.56
C ARG A 750 46.12 121.93 -41.44
N ARG A 751 46.51 120.65 -41.45
CA ARG A 751 47.91 120.18 -41.60
C ARG A 751 48.04 118.71 -41.24
#